data_AF-A0A6P0CBN2-F1
#
_entry.id   AF-A0A6P0CBN2-F1
#
_cell.length_a   1.000
_cell.length_b   1.000
_cell.length_c   1.000
_cell.angle_alpha   90.00
_cell.angle_beta   90.00
_cell.angle_gamma   90.00
#
_symmetry.space_group_name_H-M   'P 1'
#
loop_
_entity.id
_entity.type
_entity.pdbx_description
1 polymer ?
#
loop_
_entity_poly.entity_id
_entity_poly.type
_entity_poly.pdbx_seq_one_letter_code
_entity_poly.pdbx_strand_id
1 'polypeptide(L)'
;MSPNSISLEQIYILSSLGQNVVEQPIVIETVSKARGAIKRFPNKLSYLVVNRIEVTVISATLPIQVDLKLLGTETCSLITHVGAGEAKVFVQTPPASVRPFDPAEPDAAYQWTQRRPTRTDNILDRFRETVVITNGTSKTLEYPGFRVRLCPKFVPQDKDLLGAPNETKIIHLPAHKEIPPRRDEFSALSAYYNSEDFFQVLGAYGIDPVEFVARAEPDIQVYYRYGIAPGPGKDGRTVNAQVAYDCKADGATRPAIRMNLALAELSRWDRPKNSDGDRTWAQPLGIATDKRWILHEFGHYLLAARIGKLEFDFCHSAGDAMAAIACDPDSRLADPRNGVAESFRGITYPFVFSNRRHDRSPTLGWAWYGELNRSVIEAPPIGCDDLKGYLTEQILSSSLFRLYRALGGDSVAEDDPDMYLRQRASFLTLYLLVKSIHALGQSPSKAEMLELGMEQAGRLQAGELDMVPQQLAPAGVELPDSWKGGLTHKVVRWAFETQGMFVAHPKDTHNGPGRPPLVDVYIEDQRPVSEMVNGNRFEYGPGSYCPVSLDWGDAALWQMSDQVTLGNRGFATAQGCTLRRWFGFVMNPDEDWGLTSEIFWLSVFLEGTVPDIAAGERRSFRSDGSDAAIAEARQQAQAQAPMNSSAFFLQLIELTCPDDRANTDPLQALAVAVGLTVDNLPKTPRALTDLVANDNNLGLRADRLL
;
A
#
# COMPACT_ATOMS: atom_id res chain seq x y z
N MET A 1 12.02 -1.41 -50.14
CA MET A 1 10.95 -0.59 -50.72
C MET A 1 11.46 0.84 -50.80
N SER A 2 11.41 1.45 -51.99
CA SER A 2 11.72 2.87 -52.19
C SER A 2 10.74 3.74 -51.37
N PRO A 3 11.14 4.95 -50.92
CA PRO A 3 10.22 5.88 -50.27
C PRO A 3 8.98 6.11 -51.16
N ASN A 4 7.77 6.04 -50.57
CA ASN A 4 6.48 6.11 -51.29
C ASN A 4 6.13 4.86 -52.13
N SER A 5 6.73 3.71 -51.84
CA SER A 5 6.27 2.43 -52.40
C SER A 5 5.42 1.65 -51.39
N ILE A 6 4.42 0.95 -51.92
CA ILE A 6 3.53 0.05 -51.19
C ILE A 6 3.77 -1.36 -51.76
N SER A 7 4.04 -2.35 -50.90
CA SER A 7 4.07 -3.76 -51.30
C SER A 7 2.81 -4.43 -50.82
N LEU A 8 2.10 -5.07 -51.73
CA LEU A 8 0.95 -5.92 -51.44
C LEU A 8 1.48 -7.29 -51.00
N GLU A 9 1.05 -7.80 -49.84
CA GLU A 9 1.52 -9.07 -49.29
C GLU A 9 0.56 -10.23 -49.61
N GLN A 10 -0.74 -9.96 -49.69
CA GLN A 10 -1.78 -10.93 -50.05
C GLN A 10 -2.89 -10.20 -50.79
N ILE A 11 -3.43 -10.80 -51.85
CA ILE A 11 -4.52 -10.25 -52.67
C ILE A 11 -5.65 -11.28 -52.69
N TYR A 12 -6.85 -10.89 -52.27
CA TYR A 12 -8.06 -11.69 -52.33
C TYR A 12 -9.04 -11.04 -53.31
N ILE A 13 -9.59 -11.83 -54.23
CA ILE A 13 -10.62 -11.37 -55.18
C ILE A 13 -11.97 -11.72 -54.58
N LEU A 14 -12.82 -10.71 -54.33
CA LEU A 14 -14.08 -10.89 -53.59
C LEU A 14 -15.33 -11.02 -54.48
N SER A 15 -15.17 -10.97 -55.80
CA SER A 15 -16.30 -10.95 -56.74
C SER A 15 -16.53 -12.32 -57.40
N SER A 16 -17.80 -12.76 -57.45
CA SER A 16 -18.22 -13.93 -58.23
C SER A 16 -18.51 -13.51 -59.68
N LEU A 17 -17.87 -14.15 -60.65
CA LEU A 17 -18.10 -13.90 -62.08
C LEU A 17 -19.48 -14.45 -62.50
N GLY A 18 -20.34 -13.58 -63.04
CA GLY A 18 -21.58 -14.00 -63.72
C GLY A 18 -21.29 -14.66 -65.07
N GLN A 19 -22.23 -15.47 -65.59
CA GLN A 19 -22.00 -16.39 -66.71
C GLN A 19 -21.67 -15.76 -68.10
N ASN A 20 -21.73 -14.43 -68.28
CA ASN A 20 -21.47 -13.77 -69.57
C ASN A 20 -20.33 -12.76 -69.49
N VAL A 21 -19.09 -13.25 -69.37
CA VAL A 21 -17.87 -12.45 -69.16
C VAL A 21 -17.37 -11.72 -70.43
N VAL A 22 -17.90 -12.07 -71.60
CA VAL A 22 -17.31 -11.66 -72.90
C VAL A 22 -17.92 -10.38 -73.48
N GLU A 23 -19.10 -9.94 -73.01
CA GLU A 23 -19.85 -8.85 -73.66
C GLU A 23 -19.92 -7.53 -72.86
N GLN A 24 -19.53 -7.52 -71.58
CA GLN A 24 -19.56 -6.31 -70.75
C GLN A 24 -18.31 -6.17 -69.85
N PRO A 25 -17.84 -4.94 -69.59
CA PRO A 25 -16.79 -4.70 -68.60
C PRO A 25 -17.22 -5.22 -67.22
N ILE A 26 -16.35 -5.98 -66.56
CA ILE A 26 -16.61 -6.49 -65.22
C ILE A 26 -15.80 -5.70 -64.22
N VAL A 27 -16.44 -5.22 -63.16
CA VAL A 27 -15.73 -4.63 -62.02
C VAL A 27 -15.41 -5.73 -61.01
N ILE A 28 -14.13 -5.98 -60.79
CA ILE A 28 -13.65 -6.85 -59.72
C ILE A 28 -13.14 -6.01 -58.55
N GLU A 29 -13.55 -6.39 -57.34
CA GLU A 29 -12.96 -5.86 -56.11
C GLU A 29 -11.87 -6.79 -55.62
N THR A 30 -10.68 -6.23 -55.41
CA THR A 30 -9.55 -6.93 -54.78
C THR A 30 -9.24 -6.29 -53.45
N VAL A 31 -9.10 -7.12 -52.41
CA VAL A 31 -8.72 -6.68 -51.07
C VAL A 31 -7.33 -7.21 -50.77
N SER A 32 -6.44 -6.29 -50.44
CA SER A 32 -5.04 -6.60 -50.24
C SER A 32 -4.50 -6.04 -48.94
N LYS A 33 -3.69 -6.82 -48.22
CA LYS A 33 -2.90 -6.30 -47.12
C LYS A 33 -1.61 -5.70 -47.68
N ALA A 34 -1.30 -4.46 -47.31
CA ALA A 34 -0.16 -3.75 -47.85
C ALA A 34 0.74 -3.19 -46.75
N ARG A 35 2.06 -3.16 -46.99
CA ARG A 35 3.02 -2.46 -46.13
C ARG A 35 3.64 -1.29 -46.86
N GLY A 36 3.60 -0.10 -46.24
CA GLY A 36 4.15 1.14 -46.80
C GLY A 36 5.24 1.74 -45.91
N ALA A 37 6.20 2.43 -46.54
CA ALA A 37 7.22 3.23 -45.85
C ALA A 37 7.08 4.71 -46.26
N ILE A 38 6.78 5.58 -45.29
CA ILE A 38 6.67 7.03 -45.50
C ILE A 38 7.96 7.69 -45.02
N LYS A 39 8.50 8.63 -45.79
CA LYS A 39 9.79 9.31 -45.56
C LYS A 39 9.96 9.94 -44.15
N ARG A 40 8.88 10.12 -43.39
CA ARG A 40 8.84 10.75 -42.05
C ARG A 40 8.88 9.75 -40.88
N PHE A 41 8.72 8.44 -41.14
CA PHE A 41 8.72 7.38 -40.12
C PHE A 41 9.55 6.18 -40.58
N PRO A 42 10.54 5.70 -39.79
CA PRO A 42 11.39 4.57 -40.20
C PRO A 42 10.68 3.20 -40.16
N ASN A 43 9.47 3.11 -39.59
CA ASN A 43 8.74 1.85 -39.41
C ASN A 43 7.63 1.66 -40.46
N LYS A 44 7.42 0.39 -40.86
CA LYS A 44 6.46 -0.03 -41.91
C LYS A 44 5.02 0.02 -41.37
N LEU A 45 4.14 0.81 -41.99
CA LEU A 45 2.71 0.87 -41.66
C LEU A 45 1.94 -0.20 -42.46
N SER A 46 0.94 -0.83 -41.84
CA SER A 46 0.07 -1.82 -42.51
C SER A 46 -1.26 -1.18 -42.93
N TYR A 47 -1.66 -1.43 -44.17
CA TYR A 47 -2.87 -0.89 -44.78
C TYR A 47 -3.75 -2.03 -45.29
N LEU A 48 -5.06 -1.82 -45.24
CA LEU A 48 -6.02 -2.54 -46.07
C LEU A 48 -6.22 -1.70 -47.34
N VAL A 49 -5.92 -2.29 -48.49
CA VAL A 49 -6.06 -1.64 -49.79
C VAL A 49 -7.16 -2.38 -50.54
N VAL A 50 -8.24 -1.67 -50.84
CA VAL A 50 -9.34 -2.17 -51.67
C VAL A 50 -9.24 -1.51 -53.03
N ASN A 51 -9.02 -2.30 -54.08
CA ASN A 51 -8.99 -1.81 -55.46
C ASN A 51 -10.24 -2.25 -56.19
N ARG A 52 -10.88 -1.30 -56.88
CA ARG A 52 -11.92 -1.57 -57.88
C ARG A 52 -11.28 -1.55 -59.26
N ILE A 53 -11.24 -2.69 -59.91
CA ILE A 53 -10.59 -2.86 -61.23
C ILE A 53 -11.66 -3.25 -62.23
N GLU A 54 -11.81 -2.47 -63.28
CA GLU A 54 -12.60 -2.83 -64.45
C GLU A 54 -11.76 -3.71 -65.37
N VAL A 55 -12.29 -4.87 -65.73
CA VAL A 55 -11.69 -5.83 -66.63
C VAL A 55 -12.50 -5.83 -67.91
N THR A 56 -11.86 -5.48 -69.03
CA THR A 56 -12.47 -5.54 -70.35
C THR A 56 -11.76 -6.60 -71.18
N VAL A 57 -12.48 -7.61 -71.67
CA VAL A 57 -11.89 -8.63 -72.53
C VAL A 57 -11.67 -8.04 -73.92
N ILE A 58 -10.40 -7.86 -74.31
CA ILE A 58 -10.01 -7.36 -75.64
C ILE A 58 -10.11 -8.50 -76.67
N SER A 59 -9.75 -9.72 -76.26
CA SER A 59 -9.81 -10.92 -77.10
C SER A 59 -10.02 -12.18 -76.27
N ALA A 60 -11.01 -12.99 -76.66
CA ALA A 60 -11.35 -14.25 -76.00
C ALA A 60 -10.56 -15.47 -76.55
N THR A 61 -9.71 -15.29 -77.57
CA THR A 61 -8.85 -16.36 -78.09
C THR A 61 -7.54 -16.45 -77.32
N LEU A 62 -7.11 -17.67 -76.97
CA LEU A 62 -5.93 -17.88 -76.14
C LEU A 62 -4.62 -17.42 -76.82
N PRO A 63 -3.74 -16.71 -76.08
CA PRO A 63 -3.93 -16.25 -74.71
C PRO A 63 -4.95 -15.10 -74.63
N ILE A 64 -5.92 -15.22 -73.71
CA ILE A 64 -6.97 -14.22 -73.50
C ILE A 64 -6.30 -12.89 -73.17
N GLN A 65 -6.63 -11.85 -73.94
CA GLN A 65 -6.15 -10.50 -73.69
C GLN A 65 -7.23 -9.70 -72.96
N VAL A 66 -6.86 -9.15 -71.81
CA VAL A 66 -7.72 -8.28 -71.00
C VAL A 66 -7.06 -6.92 -70.84
N ASP A 67 -7.87 -5.87 -70.91
CA ASP A 67 -7.50 -4.54 -70.44
C ASP A 67 -7.92 -4.43 -68.96
N LEU A 68 -7.03 -3.91 -68.13
CA LEU A 68 -7.27 -3.71 -66.70
C LEU A 68 -7.21 -2.23 -66.39
N LYS A 69 -8.36 -1.65 -66.04
CA LYS A 69 -8.45 -0.25 -65.66
C LYS A 69 -8.79 -0.13 -64.19
N LEU A 70 -7.88 0.46 -63.41
CA LEU A 70 -8.14 0.79 -62.01
C LEU A 70 -9.16 1.93 -61.95
N LEU A 71 -10.36 1.64 -61.43
CA LEU A 71 -11.43 2.63 -61.26
C LEU A 71 -11.26 3.44 -59.98
N GLY A 72 -10.67 2.85 -58.94
CA GLY A 72 -10.42 3.51 -57.68
C GLY A 72 -9.69 2.62 -56.68
N THR A 73 -8.94 3.26 -55.80
CA THR A 73 -8.27 2.61 -54.67
C THR A 73 -8.72 3.28 -53.40
N GLU A 74 -9.33 2.50 -52.51
CA GLU A 74 -9.63 2.92 -51.14
C GLU A 74 -8.58 2.32 -50.22
N THR A 75 -7.90 3.18 -49.47
CA THR A 75 -6.92 2.77 -48.46
C THR A 75 -7.48 3.05 -47.08
N CYS A 76 -7.67 1.99 -46.29
CA CYS A 76 -7.96 2.12 -44.87
C CYS A 76 -6.70 1.77 -44.07
N SER A 77 -6.24 2.68 -43.23
CA SER A 77 -5.23 2.32 -42.22
C SER A 77 -5.84 1.23 -41.35
N LEU A 78 -5.19 0.07 -41.27
CA LEU A 78 -5.60 -0.96 -40.31
C LEU A 78 -5.25 -0.43 -38.92
N ILE A 79 -6.22 0.22 -38.25
CA ILE A 79 -6.12 0.62 -36.86
C ILE A 79 -6.31 -0.66 -36.03
N THR A 80 -5.33 -1.56 -36.05
CA THR A 80 -5.33 -2.75 -35.17
C THR A 80 -4.70 -2.50 -33.81
N HIS A 81 -4.40 -1.24 -33.48
CA HIS A 81 -4.00 -0.83 -32.15
C HIS A 81 -4.73 0.48 -31.82
N VAL A 82 -5.89 0.41 -31.18
CA VAL A 82 -6.21 1.44 -30.19
C VAL A 82 -5.13 1.24 -29.14
N GLY A 83 -4.01 1.97 -29.26
CA GLY A 83 -2.91 1.84 -28.31
C GLY A 83 -3.48 2.11 -26.93
N ALA A 84 -3.28 1.19 -25.99
CA ALA A 84 -3.49 1.49 -24.59
C ALA A 84 -2.75 2.81 -24.29
N GLY A 85 -3.42 3.75 -23.64
CA GLY A 85 -2.82 5.00 -23.21
C GLY A 85 -1.90 4.70 -22.05
N GLU A 86 -0.69 4.28 -22.39
CA GLU A 86 0.38 3.97 -21.45
C GLU A 86 1.16 5.24 -21.10
N ALA A 87 1.66 5.30 -19.87
CA ALA A 87 2.55 6.35 -19.44
C ALA A 87 3.59 5.82 -18.44
N LYS A 88 4.80 6.39 -18.50
CA LYS A 88 5.81 6.17 -17.47
C LYS A 88 5.51 7.04 -16.24
N VAL A 89 5.36 6.44 -15.05
CA VAL A 89 5.16 7.13 -13.76
C VAL A 89 6.18 6.67 -12.73
N PHE A 90 6.30 7.40 -11.62
CA PHE A 90 7.01 6.90 -10.44
C PHE A 90 6.03 6.05 -9.61
N VAL A 91 6.05 4.73 -9.83
CA VAL A 91 5.34 3.78 -8.95
C VAL A 91 5.94 3.83 -7.55
N GLN A 92 7.27 3.89 -7.49
CA GLN A 92 8.04 4.18 -6.29
C GLN A 92 8.82 5.48 -6.48
N THR A 93 9.02 6.24 -5.40
CA THR A 93 9.93 7.38 -5.48
C THR A 93 11.37 6.91 -5.74
N PRO A 94 12.21 7.69 -6.46
CA PRO A 94 13.56 7.25 -6.80
C PRO A 94 14.40 6.73 -5.63
N PRO A 95 14.35 7.31 -4.41
CA PRO A 95 15.08 6.74 -3.27
C PRO A 95 14.51 5.42 -2.73
N ALA A 96 13.18 5.22 -2.83
CA ALA A 96 12.54 3.97 -2.42
C ALA A 96 12.63 2.90 -3.52
N SER A 97 12.99 3.27 -4.76
CA SER A 97 12.96 2.35 -5.89
C SER A 97 13.97 1.22 -5.76
N VAL A 98 13.50 -0.03 -5.91
CA VAL A 98 14.35 -1.23 -5.98
C VAL A 98 15.22 -1.27 -7.23
N ARG A 99 14.85 -0.52 -8.28
CA ARG A 99 15.62 -0.44 -9.53
C ARG A 99 17.02 0.12 -9.25
N PRO A 100 18.08 -0.49 -9.79
CA PRO A 100 19.43 0.03 -9.65
C PRO A 100 19.58 1.37 -10.37
N PHE A 101 20.50 2.21 -9.91
CA PHE A 101 20.79 3.48 -10.60
C PHE A 101 21.40 3.22 -11.98
N ASP A 102 22.29 2.25 -12.09
CA ASP A 102 22.85 1.79 -13.35
C ASP A 102 22.43 0.33 -13.60
N PRO A 103 21.56 0.06 -14.59
CA PRO A 103 21.19 -1.31 -14.95
C PRO A 103 22.37 -2.19 -15.39
N ALA A 104 23.48 -1.60 -15.82
CA ALA A 104 24.70 -2.35 -16.16
C ALA A 104 25.47 -2.82 -14.91
N GLU A 105 25.18 -2.24 -13.74
CA GLU A 105 25.83 -2.56 -12.46
C GLU A 105 24.76 -2.75 -11.36
N PRO A 106 23.92 -3.80 -11.44
CA PRO A 106 22.82 -4.02 -10.50
C PRO A 106 23.27 -4.19 -9.04
N ASP A 107 24.49 -4.71 -8.83
CA ASP A 107 25.07 -4.98 -7.51
C ASP A 107 25.84 -3.79 -6.94
N ALA A 108 25.89 -2.66 -7.66
CA ALA A 108 26.58 -1.48 -7.18
C ALA A 108 25.96 -0.94 -5.87
N ALA A 109 26.82 -0.42 -4.99
CA ALA A 109 26.40 0.16 -3.73
C ALA A 109 25.34 1.26 -3.92
N TYR A 110 24.40 1.35 -2.98
CA TYR A 110 23.28 2.28 -3.06
C TYR A 110 23.73 3.75 -3.14
N GLN A 111 23.47 4.40 -4.27
CA GLN A 111 23.88 5.79 -4.53
C GLN A 111 22.77 6.79 -4.19
N TRP A 112 22.60 7.11 -2.91
CA TRP A 112 21.61 8.09 -2.43
C TRP A 112 21.60 9.42 -3.20
N THR A 113 22.79 9.96 -3.50
CA THR A 113 22.90 11.26 -4.15
C THR A 113 22.32 11.26 -5.56
N GLN A 114 22.31 10.13 -6.26
CA GLN A 114 21.76 10.01 -7.62
C GLN A 114 20.25 9.83 -7.68
N ARG A 115 19.58 9.69 -6.52
CA ARG A 115 18.14 9.50 -6.41
C ARG A 115 17.39 10.77 -5.98
N ARG A 116 18.08 11.92 -5.97
CA ARG A 116 17.54 13.22 -5.55
C ARG A 116 16.66 13.85 -6.65
N PRO A 117 15.64 14.65 -6.30
CA PRO A 117 14.77 15.31 -7.27
C PRO A 117 15.53 16.31 -8.15
N THR A 118 16.65 16.85 -7.69
CA THR A 118 17.52 17.77 -8.44
C THR A 118 18.28 17.11 -9.60
N ARG A 119 18.16 15.79 -9.77
CA ARG A 119 18.85 15.03 -10.85
C ARG A 119 18.20 15.23 -12.21
N THR A 120 18.95 14.89 -13.25
CA THR A 120 18.51 15.11 -14.64
C THR A 120 17.34 14.22 -15.02
N ASP A 121 16.52 14.64 -15.98
CA ASP A 121 15.40 13.84 -16.46
C ASP A 121 15.87 12.46 -16.96
N ASN A 122 17.04 12.38 -17.62
CA ASN A 122 17.66 11.11 -18.03
C ASN A 122 18.03 10.19 -16.86
N ILE A 123 18.37 10.75 -15.70
CA ILE A 123 18.63 9.97 -14.48
C ILE A 123 17.30 9.55 -13.85
N LEU A 124 16.38 10.50 -13.67
CA LEU A 124 15.08 10.27 -13.06
C LEU A 124 14.24 9.26 -13.87
N ASP A 125 14.36 9.25 -15.20
CA ASP A 125 13.62 8.32 -16.06
C ASP A 125 13.94 6.85 -15.78
N ARG A 126 15.12 6.54 -15.23
CA ARG A 126 15.55 5.17 -14.90
C ARG A 126 14.69 4.52 -13.80
N PHE A 127 14.02 5.34 -12.98
CA PHE A 127 13.20 4.89 -11.86
C PHE A 127 11.70 4.89 -12.18
N ARG A 128 11.31 5.18 -13.42
CA ARG A 128 9.90 5.19 -13.84
C ARG A 128 9.48 3.85 -14.43
N GLU A 129 8.22 3.52 -14.25
CA GLU A 129 7.61 2.29 -14.77
C GLU A 129 6.44 2.63 -15.68
N THR A 130 6.26 1.81 -16.72
CA THR A 130 5.16 1.98 -17.67
C THR A 130 3.90 1.36 -17.07
N VAL A 131 2.84 2.16 -16.97
CA VAL A 131 1.52 1.73 -16.48
C VAL A 131 0.46 2.06 -17.51
N VAL A 132 -0.61 1.26 -17.55
CA VAL A 132 -1.79 1.52 -18.38
C VAL A 132 -2.70 2.51 -17.65
N ILE A 133 -2.93 3.68 -18.23
CA ILE A 133 -3.78 4.74 -17.65
C ILE A 133 -5.20 4.73 -18.23
N THR A 134 -5.35 4.31 -19.49
CA THR A 134 -6.64 4.30 -20.19
C THR A 134 -6.60 3.36 -21.39
N ASN A 135 -7.77 2.93 -21.86
CA ASN A 135 -7.92 2.11 -23.08
C ASN A 135 -7.95 2.94 -24.38
N GLY A 136 -7.48 4.19 -24.35
CA GLY A 136 -7.44 5.08 -25.50
C GLY A 136 -6.28 6.08 -25.45
N THR A 137 -6.23 7.03 -26.38
CA THR A 137 -5.10 7.98 -26.49
C THR A 137 -5.29 9.26 -25.66
N SER A 138 -6.33 9.32 -24.83
CA SER A 138 -6.61 10.44 -23.94
C SER A 138 -7.30 9.99 -22.66
N LYS A 139 -7.06 10.73 -21.58
CA LYS A 139 -7.68 10.49 -20.28
C LYS A 139 -8.14 11.81 -19.68
N THR A 140 -9.42 11.89 -19.34
CA THR A 140 -9.94 12.87 -18.39
C THR A 140 -9.51 12.44 -16.99
N LEU A 141 -8.78 13.30 -16.28
CA LEU A 141 -8.14 12.99 -15.01
C LEU A 141 -9.13 13.08 -13.84
N GLU A 142 -10.07 12.14 -13.79
CA GLU A 142 -11.07 11.99 -12.73
C GLU A 142 -11.34 10.51 -12.41
N TYR A 143 -11.80 10.29 -11.19
CA TYR A 143 -12.21 9.01 -10.64
C TYR A 143 -13.28 9.29 -9.57
N PRO A 144 -14.17 8.35 -9.21
CA PRO A 144 -15.09 8.54 -8.09
C PRO A 144 -14.38 9.05 -6.82
N GLY A 145 -14.77 10.23 -6.35
CA GLY A 145 -14.20 10.87 -5.16
C GLY A 145 -13.15 11.96 -5.43
N PHE A 146 -12.62 12.11 -6.66
CA PHE A 146 -11.69 13.22 -6.97
C PHE A 146 -11.65 13.66 -8.43
N ARG A 147 -11.22 14.91 -8.63
CA ARG A 147 -10.92 15.46 -9.97
C ARG A 147 -9.61 16.25 -9.96
N VAL A 148 -8.75 16.02 -10.95
CA VAL A 148 -7.56 16.87 -11.18
C VAL A 148 -7.98 18.09 -11.99
N ARG A 149 -7.74 19.29 -11.47
CA ARG A 149 -8.22 20.56 -12.03
C ARG A 149 -7.16 21.27 -12.86
N LEU A 150 -7.63 22.08 -13.83
CA LEU A 150 -6.81 23.02 -14.56
C LEU A 150 -6.18 24.07 -13.62
N CYS A 151 -4.97 24.50 -13.95
CA CYS A 151 -4.14 25.41 -13.17
C CYS A 151 -3.69 26.65 -13.99
N PRO A 152 -4.61 27.42 -14.62
CA PRO A 152 -4.29 28.46 -15.61
C PRO A 152 -3.42 29.61 -15.08
N LYS A 153 -3.42 29.85 -13.77
CA LYS A 153 -2.55 30.85 -13.14
C LYS A 153 -1.07 30.43 -13.15
N PHE A 154 -0.79 29.13 -13.11
CA PHE A 154 0.54 28.57 -12.92
C PHE A 154 1.05 27.80 -14.14
N VAL A 155 0.15 27.35 -15.02
CA VAL A 155 0.44 26.56 -16.22
C VAL A 155 -0.14 27.28 -17.43
N PRO A 156 0.69 27.91 -18.29
CA PRO A 156 0.22 28.66 -19.45
C PRO A 156 -0.66 27.85 -20.41
N GLN A 157 -0.39 26.56 -20.60
CA GLN A 157 -1.17 25.66 -21.45
C GLN A 157 -2.61 25.47 -20.98
N ASP A 158 -2.89 25.74 -19.71
CA ASP A 158 -4.25 25.67 -19.16
C ASP A 158 -5.02 26.98 -19.38
N LYS A 159 -4.37 28.05 -19.86
CA LYS A 159 -5.03 29.34 -20.15
C LYS A 159 -5.86 29.31 -21.43
N ASP A 160 -5.56 28.44 -22.39
CA ASP A 160 -6.24 28.46 -23.69
C ASP A 160 -7.70 27.97 -23.61
N LEU A 161 -8.13 27.48 -22.44
CA LEU A 161 -9.52 27.13 -22.09
C LEU A 161 -10.22 28.24 -21.27
N LEU A 162 -9.88 29.50 -21.55
CA LEU A 162 -10.40 30.71 -20.87
C LEU A 162 -11.93 30.70 -20.71
N GLY A 163 -12.39 30.26 -19.54
CA GLY A 163 -13.81 30.28 -19.17
C GLY A 163 -14.16 29.44 -17.93
N ALA A 164 -13.43 28.35 -17.66
CA ALA A 164 -13.81 27.41 -16.61
C ALA A 164 -12.60 26.86 -15.82
N PRO A 165 -12.06 27.60 -14.83
CA PRO A 165 -10.99 27.10 -13.94
C PRO A 165 -11.37 25.87 -13.11
N ASN A 166 -12.66 25.50 -13.13
CA ASN A 166 -13.21 24.32 -12.48
C ASN A 166 -13.34 23.12 -13.45
N GLU A 167 -12.77 23.17 -14.66
CA GLU A 167 -12.76 22.00 -15.54
C GLU A 167 -11.73 20.96 -15.11
N THR A 168 -12.02 19.69 -15.42
CA THR A 168 -11.12 18.56 -15.20
C THR A 168 -10.03 18.56 -16.26
N LYS A 169 -8.77 18.35 -15.86
CA LYS A 169 -7.63 18.26 -16.78
C LYS A 169 -7.78 17.03 -17.69
N ILE A 170 -7.58 17.23 -18.98
CA ILE A 170 -7.46 16.16 -19.97
C ILE A 170 -5.99 16.04 -20.36
N ILE A 171 -5.47 14.82 -20.42
CA ILE A 171 -4.14 14.52 -20.96
C ILE A 171 -4.26 13.66 -22.21
N HIS A 172 -3.32 13.84 -23.13
CA HIS A 172 -3.19 13.03 -24.34
C HIS A 172 -1.98 12.10 -24.18
N LEU A 173 -2.24 10.80 -24.33
CA LEU A 173 -1.28 9.70 -24.21
C LEU A 173 -1.18 8.96 -25.55
N PRO A 174 -0.62 9.58 -26.61
CA PRO A 174 -0.45 8.88 -27.88
C PRO A 174 0.65 7.82 -27.75
N ALA A 175 0.44 6.67 -28.40
CA ALA A 175 1.44 5.60 -28.45
C ALA A 175 2.81 6.17 -28.87
N HIS A 176 3.86 5.79 -28.12
CA HIS A 176 5.26 6.16 -28.37
C HIS A 176 5.69 7.60 -28.03
N LYS A 177 4.88 8.38 -27.29
CA LYS A 177 5.32 9.69 -26.77
C LYS A 177 5.40 9.66 -25.25
N GLU A 178 6.60 9.55 -24.72
CA GLU A 178 6.83 9.65 -23.28
C GLU A 178 6.76 11.11 -22.82
N ILE A 179 6.08 11.35 -21.69
CA ILE A 179 6.07 12.64 -21.02
C ILE A 179 7.29 12.68 -20.08
N PRO A 180 8.28 13.57 -20.25
CA PRO A 180 9.43 13.66 -19.34
C PRO A 180 9.04 14.06 -17.90
N PRO A 181 9.88 13.74 -16.88
CA PRO A 181 9.60 14.09 -15.49
C PRO A 181 9.34 15.58 -15.25
N ARG A 182 10.11 16.50 -15.86
CA ARG A 182 9.90 17.94 -15.68
C ARG A 182 8.88 18.51 -16.67
N ARG A 183 7.64 18.02 -16.60
CA ARG A 183 6.50 18.54 -17.37
C ARG A 183 5.31 18.81 -16.46
N ASP A 184 4.57 19.87 -16.77
CA ASP A 184 3.30 20.17 -16.09
C ASP A 184 2.29 19.02 -16.32
N GLU A 185 2.25 18.45 -17.52
CA GLU A 185 1.45 17.26 -17.85
C GLU A 185 1.84 16.04 -17.01
N PHE A 186 3.14 15.85 -16.75
CA PHE A 186 3.60 14.75 -15.89
C PHE A 186 3.19 14.94 -14.43
N SER A 187 3.19 16.19 -13.96
CA SER A 187 2.71 16.53 -12.62
C SER A 187 1.21 16.27 -12.49
N ALA A 188 0.41 16.60 -13.51
CA ALA A 188 -1.02 16.29 -13.55
C ALA A 188 -1.28 14.77 -13.57
N LEU A 189 -0.55 14.04 -14.42
CA LEU A 189 -0.62 12.58 -14.50
C LEU A 189 -0.25 11.92 -13.17
N SER A 190 0.82 12.38 -12.51
CA SER A 190 1.25 11.82 -11.22
C SER A 190 0.24 12.11 -10.11
N ALA A 191 -0.38 13.31 -10.11
CA ALA A 191 -1.45 13.65 -9.19
C ALA A 191 -2.66 12.71 -9.37
N TYR A 192 -3.05 12.43 -10.62
CA TYR A 192 -4.10 11.47 -10.93
C TYR A 192 -3.75 10.06 -10.45
N TYR A 193 -2.59 9.53 -10.87
CA TYR A 193 -2.17 8.16 -10.58
C TYR A 193 -2.13 7.87 -9.08
N ASN A 194 -1.47 8.74 -8.31
CA ASN A 194 -1.37 8.57 -6.86
C ASN A 194 -2.71 8.79 -6.13
N SER A 195 -3.62 9.58 -6.70
CA SER A 195 -4.97 9.76 -6.14
C SER A 195 -5.87 8.55 -6.43
N GLU A 196 -5.82 8.02 -7.66
CA GLU A 196 -6.54 6.81 -8.05
C GLU A 196 -6.16 5.63 -7.17
N ASP A 197 -4.86 5.43 -6.93
CA ASP A 197 -4.35 4.39 -6.04
C ASP A 197 -4.97 4.46 -4.63
N PHE A 198 -5.01 5.67 -4.04
CA PHE A 198 -5.63 5.88 -2.72
C PHE A 198 -7.13 5.54 -2.70
N PHE A 199 -7.90 5.98 -3.70
CA PHE A 199 -9.34 5.71 -3.75
C PHE A 199 -9.66 4.24 -4.09
N GLN A 200 -8.79 3.55 -4.83
CA GLN A 200 -8.90 2.10 -5.02
C GLN A 200 -8.68 1.36 -3.69
N VAL A 201 -7.71 1.78 -2.88
CA VAL A 201 -7.47 1.22 -1.54
C VAL A 201 -8.67 1.46 -0.61
N LEU A 202 -9.30 2.64 -0.65
CA LEU A 202 -10.56 2.88 0.10
C LEU A 202 -11.66 1.91 -0.33
N GLY A 203 -11.81 1.67 -1.64
CA GLY A 203 -12.73 0.67 -2.17
C GLY A 203 -12.45 -0.74 -1.65
N ALA A 204 -11.17 -1.14 -1.57
CA ALA A 204 -10.76 -2.43 -1.01
C ALA A 204 -11.07 -2.57 0.49
N TYR A 205 -11.18 -1.46 1.24
CA TYR A 205 -11.65 -1.46 2.63
C TYR A 205 -13.18 -1.53 2.77
N GLY A 206 -13.90 -1.67 1.65
CA GLY A 206 -15.35 -1.62 1.59
C GLY A 206 -15.90 -0.24 2.00
N ILE A 207 -15.18 0.84 1.65
CA ILE A 207 -15.58 2.22 1.92
C ILE A 207 -15.91 2.90 0.60
N ASP A 208 -17.18 3.27 0.41
CA ASP A 208 -17.58 4.15 -0.69
C ASP A 208 -17.07 5.58 -0.40
N PRO A 209 -16.32 6.21 -1.31
CA PRO A 209 -15.87 7.60 -1.16
C PRO A 209 -16.99 8.58 -0.83
N VAL A 210 -18.19 8.39 -1.39
CA VAL A 210 -19.36 9.26 -1.15
C VAL A 210 -19.89 9.08 0.27
N GLU A 211 -19.92 7.84 0.78
CA GLU A 211 -20.37 7.54 2.14
C GLU A 211 -19.39 8.01 3.20
N PHE A 212 -18.09 7.98 2.88
CA PHE A 212 -17.05 8.48 3.78
C PHE A 212 -17.18 10.00 4.02
N VAL A 213 -17.50 10.77 2.97
CA VAL A 213 -17.60 12.22 3.02
C VAL A 213 -18.88 12.68 3.71
N ALA A 214 -18.77 13.04 4.99
CA ALA A 214 -19.87 13.52 5.80
C ALA A 214 -19.98 15.06 5.85
N ARG A 215 -18.86 15.77 5.70
CA ARG A 215 -18.75 17.22 5.99
C ARG A 215 -18.44 18.10 4.79
N ALA A 216 -18.14 17.51 3.64
CA ALA A 216 -17.70 18.23 2.44
C ALA A 216 -18.48 17.84 1.18
N GLU A 217 -18.16 18.49 0.07
CA GLU A 217 -18.52 18.00 -1.26
C GLU A 217 -17.90 16.61 -1.53
N PRO A 218 -18.59 15.72 -2.27
CA PRO A 218 -18.12 14.33 -2.48
C PRO A 218 -16.73 14.24 -3.13
N ASP A 219 -16.42 15.15 -4.06
CA ASP A 219 -15.16 15.11 -4.80
C ASP A 219 -14.14 16.11 -4.23
N ILE A 220 -12.95 15.62 -3.88
CA ILE A 220 -11.80 16.50 -3.63
C ILE A 220 -11.26 17.07 -4.95
N GLN A 221 -10.89 18.35 -4.92
CA GLN A 221 -10.34 19.07 -6.06
C GLN A 221 -8.81 19.07 -5.99
N VAL A 222 -8.13 18.36 -6.89
CA VAL A 222 -6.66 18.24 -6.89
C VAL A 222 -6.04 19.21 -7.88
N TYR A 223 -5.33 20.23 -7.40
CA TYR A 223 -4.62 21.20 -8.21
C TYR A 223 -3.14 20.81 -8.30
N TYR A 224 -2.77 20.21 -9.43
CA TYR A 224 -1.43 19.65 -9.65
C TYR A 224 -0.30 20.69 -9.72
N ARG A 225 -0.65 21.97 -9.88
CA ARG A 225 0.27 23.12 -9.81
C ARG A 225 -0.43 24.34 -9.21
N TYR A 226 -0.15 24.62 -7.94
CA TYR A 226 -0.82 25.70 -7.21
C TYR A 226 0.08 26.39 -6.17
N GLY A 227 -0.34 27.58 -5.72
CA GLY A 227 0.29 28.34 -4.65
C GLY A 227 -0.22 27.95 -3.26
N ILE A 228 0.62 28.12 -2.24
CA ILE A 228 0.33 27.68 -0.86
C ILE A 228 0.09 28.90 0.04
N ALA A 229 -0.94 28.86 0.89
CA ALA A 229 -1.32 29.98 1.78
C ALA A 229 -1.92 29.50 3.12
N PRO A 230 -1.60 30.13 4.26
CA PRO A 230 -0.69 31.27 4.44
C PRO A 230 0.79 30.86 4.31
N GLY A 231 1.66 31.79 3.89
CA GLY A 231 3.11 31.55 3.76
C GLY A 231 3.73 32.17 2.50
N PRO A 232 5.07 32.10 2.35
CA PRO A 232 5.82 32.70 1.24
C PRO A 232 5.60 32.01 -0.14
N GLY A 233 4.77 30.97 -0.23
CA GLY A 233 4.56 30.16 -1.44
C GLY A 233 3.37 30.54 -2.33
N LYS A 234 2.84 31.77 -2.22
CA LYS A 234 1.64 32.22 -2.95
C LYS A 234 1.75 32.12 -4.48
N ASP A 235 2.97 32.13 -5.00
CA ASP A 235 3.29 32.05 -6.44
C ASP A 235 3.49 30.60 -6.94
N GLY A 236 3.30 29.59 -6.09
CA GLY A 236 3.49 28.18 -6.44
C GLY A 236 4.95 27.78 -6.61
N ARG A 237 5.91 28.62 -6.21
CA ARG A 237 7.35 28.34 -6.23
C ARG A 237 7.87 27.97 -4.85
N THR A 238 7.22 26.97 -4.26
CA THR A 238 7.60 26.42 -2.97
C THR A 238 7.68 24.90 -3.05
N VAL A 239 8.50 24.30 -2.18
CA VAL A 239 8.51 22.85 -1.99
C VAL A 239 7.50 22.52 -0.91
N ASN A 240 6.25 22.29 -1.30
CA ASN A 240 5.18 22.02 -0.36
C ASN A 240 3.93 21.44 -1.06
N ALA A 241 3.03 20.90 -0.26
CA ALA A 241 1.64 20.61 -0.61
C ALA A 241 0.72 21.11 0.53
N GLN A 242 -0.58 21.21 0.25
CA GLN A 242 -1.55 21.66 1.25
C GLN A 242 -2.97 21.22 0.88
N VAL A 243 -3.67 20.59 1.82
CA VAL A 243 -5.14 20.54 1.80
C VAL A 243 -5.73 21.82 2.39
N ALA A 244 -6.67 22.41 1.67
CA ALA A 244 -7.47 23.53 2.10
C ALA A 244 -8.94 23.10 2.19
N TYR A 245 -9.59 23.49 3.28
CA TYR A 245 -11.00 23.24 3.55
C TYR A 245 -11.70 24.58 3.82
N ASP A 246 -12.85 24.81 3.18
CA ASP A 246 -13.59 26.07 3.37
C ASP A 246 -14.45 26.02 4.64
N CYS A 247 -13.85 26.41 5.75
CA CYS A 247 -14.50 26.54 7.05
C CYS A 247 -15.71 27.48 7.11
N LYS A 248 -15.92 28.33 6.10
CA LYS A 248 -16.89 29.43 6.11
C LYS A 248 -18.06 29.23 5.15
N ALA A 249 -18.15 28.07 4.51
CA ALA A 249 -19.31 27.72 3.69
C ALA A 249 -20.60 27.91 4.51
N ASP A 250 -21.55 28.67 3.96
CA ASP A 250 -22.86 28.83 4.59
C ASP A 250 -23.64 27.52 4.52
N GLY A 251 -24.57 27.29 5.45
CA GLY A 251 -25.31 26.02 5.56
C GLY A 251 -26.16 25.64 4.33
N ALA A 252 -26.13 26.44 3.26
CA ALA A 252 -26.75 26.16 1.98
C ALA A 252 -25.87 25.30 1.05
N THR A 253 -24.55 25.28 1.24
CA THR A 253 -23.61 24.49 0.42
C THR A 253 -22.63 23.70 1.29
N ARG A 254 -22.30 22.47 0.86
CA ARG A 254 -21.22 21.73 1.54
C ARG A 254 -19.88 22.33 1.14
N PRO A 255 -18.91 22.47 2.07
CA PRO A 255 -17.61 23.04 1.77
C PRO A 255 -16.81 22.14 0.83
N ALA A 256 -16.08 22.76 -0.10
CA ALA A 256 -15.17 22.06 -0.99
C ALA A 256 -13.83 21.78 -0.30
N ILE A 257 -13.25 20.60 -0.56
CA ILE A 257 -11.87 20.27 -0.18
C ILE A 257 -10.99 20.44 -1.41
N ARG A 258 -9.84 21.11 -1.24
CA ARG A 258 -8.86 21.30 -2.31
C ARG A 258 -7.48 20.80 -1.86
N MET A 259 -6.83 19.97 -2.68
CA MET A 259 -5.43 19.61 -2.51
C MET A 259 -4.58 20.48 -3.46
N ASN A 260 -3.74 21.33 -2.90
CA ASN A 260 -2.87 22.25 -3.63
C ASN A 260 -1.46 21.67 -3.67
N LEU A 261 -0.97 21.34 -4.85
CA LEU A 261 0.35 20.73 -5.04
C LEU A 261 1.30 21.75 -5.67
N ALA A 262 2.45 22.00 -5.05
CA ALA A 262 3.49 22.87 -5.58
C ALA A 262 4.63 22.03 -6.20
N LEU A 263 5.89 22.34 -5.89
CA LEU A 263 7.08 21.79 -6.56
C LEU A 263 7.79 20.76 -5.69
N ALA A 264 8.49 19.82 -6.32
CA ALA A 264 9.38 18.88 -5.62
C ALA A 264 10.76 19.49 -5.33
N GLU A 265 11.15 20.53 -6.07
CA GLU A 265 12.44 21.20 -5.98
C GLU A 265 12.41 22.58 -6.68
N LEU A 266 13.35 23.46 -6.32
CA LEU A 266 13.39 24.85 -6.82
C LEU A 266 14.63 25.17 -7.67
N SER A 267 15.62 24.28 -7.72
CA SER A 267 16.95 24.57 -8.27
C SER A 267 17.11 24.21 -9.75
N ARG A 268 16.22 23.37 -10.30
CA ARG A 268 16.34 22.87 -11.67
C ARG A 268 15.00 22.86 -12.42
N TRP A 269 15.03 23.50 -13.58
CA TRP A 269 13.87 23.70 -14.44
C TRP A 269 14.25 23.30 -15.85
N ASP A 270 13.38 22.60 -16.56
CA ASP A 270 13.56 22.34 -17.99
C ASP A 270 12.83 23.39 -18.83
N ARG A 271 13.35 23.70 -20.02
CA ARG A 271 12.70 24.61 -20.98
C ARG A 271 12.50 23.83 -22.28
N PRO A 272 11.35 23.14 -22.43
CA PRO A 272 11.06 22.40 -23.65
C PRO A 272 11.11 23.32 -24.87
N LYS A 273 11.31 22.73 -26.04
CA LYS A 273 11.16 23.45 -27.32
C LYS A 273 9.77 23.19 -27.90
N ASN A 274 9.14 24.21 -28.47
CA ASN A 274 7.91 24.05 -29.24
C ASN A 274 8.20 23.42 -30.63
N SER A 275 7.17 23.25 -31.45
CA SER A 275 7.29 22.73 -32.82
C SER A 275 8.23 23.55 -33.71
N ASP A 276 8.39 24.83 -33.41
CA ASP A 276 9.20 25.78 -34.17
C ASP A 276 10.67 25.81 -33.68
N GLY A 277 10.99 25.03 -32.63
CA GLY A 277 12.32 24.93 -32.04
C GLY A 277 12.63 25.98 -30.98
N ASP A 278 11.68 26.88 -30.70
CA ASP A 278 11.80 27.93 -29.70
C ASP A 278 11.58 27.40 -28.28
N ARG A 279 12.36 27.92 -27.34
CA ARG A 279 12.22 27.55 -25.93
C ARG A 279 10.90 28.08 -25.37
N THR A 280 10.13 27.20 -24.76
CA THR A 280 8.89 27.52 -24.06
C THR A 280 9.16 27.96 -22.62
N TRP A 281 8.08 28.23 -21.89
CA TRP A 281 8.12 28.47 -20.45
C TRP A 281 8.84 27.34 -19.70
N ALA A 282 9.50 27.70 -18.60
CA ALA A 282 10.27 26.78 -17.78
C ALA A 282 9.35 25.90 -16.92
N GLN A 283 9.57 24.60 -16.95
CA GLN A 283 8.76 23.60 -16.24
C GLN A 283 9.62 22.88 -15.18
N PRO A 284 9.21 22.92 -13.90
CA PRO A 284 9.87 22.22 -12.80
C PRO A 284 9.30 20.79 -12.60
N LEU A 285 9.89 20.05 -11.67
CA LEU A 285 9.34 18.79 -11.17
C LEU A 285 8.24 19.09 -10.13
N GLY A 286 7.02 18.57 -10.33
CA GLY A 286 5.92 18.75 -9.38
C GLY A 286 6.00 17.81 -8.18
N ILE A 287 5.51 18.25 -7.01
CA ILE A 287 5.52 17.43 -5.79
C ILE A 287 4.60 16.21 -5.89
N ALA A 288 3.62 16.25 -6.79
CA ALA A 288 2.71 15.14 -7.09
C ALA A 288 3.42 13.86 -7.55
N THR A 289 4.69 13.95 -7.92
CA THR A 289 5.56 12.82 -8.30
C THR A 289 6.02 11.99 -7.10
N ASP A 290 5.76 12.46 -5.87
CA ASP A 290 6.06 11.75 -4.64
C ASP A 290 4.77 11.22 -3.99
N LYS A 291 4.53 9.91 -4.11
CA LYS A 291 3.38 9.21 -3.51
C LYS A 291 3.27 9.46 -2.00
N ARG A 292 4.39 9.60 -1.30
CA ARG A 292 4.42 9.83 0.16
C ARG A 292 3.82 11.19 0.50
N TRP A 293 4.09 12.23 -0.29
CA TRP A 293 3.45 13.54 -0.10
C TRP A 293 1.97 13.52 -0.42
N ILE A 294 1.55 12.81 -1.46
CA ILE A 294 0.13 12.67 -1.79
C ILE A 294 -0.64 11.96 -0.65
N LEU A 295 -0.08 10.88 -0.11
CA LEU A 295 -0.67 10.17 1.04
C LEU A 295 -0.72 11.04 2.31
N HIS A 296 0.28 11.92 2.51
CA HIS A 296 0.25 12.89 3.59
C HIS A 296 -0.95 13.83 3.50
N GLU A 297 -1.15 14.42 2.32
CA GLU A 297 -2.30 15.28 2.06
C GLU A 297 -3.63 14.51 2.16
N PHE A 298 -3.66 13.24 1.78
CA PHE A 298 -4.86 12.41 2.00
C PHE A 298 -5.17 12.18 3.48
N GLY A 299 -4.17 12.21 4.36
CA GLY A 299 -4.37 12.25 5.81
C GLY A 299 -5.24 13.44 6.23
N HIS A 300 -4.98 14.64 5.69
CA HIS A 300 -5.81 15.83 5.91
C HIS A 300 -7.19 15.74 5.23
N TYR A 301 -7.26 15.17 4.02
CA TYR A 301 -8.53 14.94 3.34
C TYR A 301 -9.46 14.06 4.17
N LEU A 302 -8.97 12.93 4.72
CA LEU A 302 -9.78 12.02 5.53
C LEU A 302 -10.44 12.76 6.70
N LEU A 303 -9.70 13.65 7.37
CA LEU A 303 -10.22 14.46 8.47
C LEU A 303 -11.21 15.52 7.99
N ALA A 304 -10.88 16.25 6.92
CA ALA A 304 -11.75 17.30 6.40
C ALA A 304 -13.08 16.72 5.91
N ALA A 305 -13.02 15.62 5.16
CA ALA A 305 -14.18 14.90 4.63
C ALA A 305 -15.06 14.36 5.76
N ARG A 306 -14.46 13.80 6.81
CA ARG A 306 -15.22 13.10 7.84
C ARG A 306 -15.68 13.96 9.01
N ILE A 307 -14.78 14.77 9.56
CA ILE A 307 -15.02 15.54 10.79
C ILE A 307 -14.99 17.06 10.56
N GLY A 308 -14.70 17.52 9.34
CA GLY A 308 -14.74 18.95 8.99
C GLY A 308 -13.59 19.75 9.60
N LYS A 309 -12.46 19.10 9.85
CA LYS A 309 -11.21 19.70 10.33
C LYS A 309 -10.04 19.20 9.50
N LEU A 310 -9.03 20.04 9.31
CA LEU A 310 -7.80 19.60 8.63
C LEU A 310 -6.93 18.73 9.54
N GLU A 311 -7.11 18.81 10.85
CA GLU A 311 -6.22 18.18 11.82
C GLU A 311 -6.98 17.54 12.98
N PHE A 312 -6.31 16.61 13.69
CA PHE A 312 -6.81 16.12 14.96
C PHE A 312 -6.59 17.16 16.06
N ASP A 313 -7.39 17.11 17.13
CA ASP A 313 -7.17 18.05 18.24
C ASP A 313 -5.86 17.74 18.99
N PHE A 314 -5.32 16.52 18.85
CA PHE A 314 -4.10 16.05 19.52
C PHE A 314 -2.86 15.97 18.61
N CYS A 315 -3.02 16.02 17.28
CA CYS A 315 -1.88 16.03 16.35
C CYS A 315 -2.23 16.57 14.96
N HIS A 316 -1.20 16.87 14.16
CA HIS A 316 -1.35 17.47 12.83
C HIS A 316 -2.23 16.62 11.89
N SER A 317 -1.87 15.37 11.60
CA SER A 317 -2.74 14.39 10.92
C SER A 317 -2.13 12.99 11.05
N ALA A 318 -2.70 12.00 10.37
CA ALA A 318 -2.09 10.68 10.20
C ALA A 318 -1.29 10.54 8.88
N GLY A 319 -1.05 11.65 8.17
CA GLY A 319 -0.48 11.64 6.84
C GLY A 319 0.92 11.05 6.76
N ASP A 320 1.81 11.39 7.70
CA ASP A 320 3.15 10.80 7.79
C ASP A 320 3.11 9.28 8.00
N ALA A 321 2.16 8.79 8.80
CA ALA A 321 1.99 7.36 9.05
C ALA A 321 1.55 6.64 7.78
N MET A 322 0.54 7.18 7.08
CA MET A 322 0.05 6.63 5.82
C MET A 322 1.17 6.57 4.78
N ALA A 323 1.93 7.65 4.65
CA ALA A 323 3.07 7.73 3.74
C ALA A 323 4.17 6.71 4.06
N ALA A 324 4.52 6.54 5.34
CA ALA A 324 5.53 5.59 5.77
C ALA A 324 5.09 4.14 5.52
N ILE A 325 3.88 3.77 5.98
CA ILE A 325 3.38 2.40 5.99
C ILE A 325 3.02 1.91 4.59
N ALA A 326 2.35 2.73 3.77
CA ALA A 326 1.95 2.33 2.42
C ALA A 326 3.14 2.14 1.46
N CYS A 327 4.26 2.80 1.74
CA CYS A 327 5.44 2.83 0.86
C CYS A 327 6.66 2.16 1.49
N ASP A 328 6.52 1.39 2.58
CA ASP A 328 7.60 0.61 3.20
C ASP A 328 7.77 -0.79 2.59
N PRO A 329 6.70 -1.57 2.31
CA PRO A 329 6.83 -2.99 1.92
C PRO A 329 7.76 -3.25 0.74
N ASP A 330 7.71 -2.37 -0.25
CA ASP A 330 8.46 -2.44 -1.51
C ASP A 330 9.71 -1.54 -1.51
N SER A 331 9.94 -0.80 -0.43
CA SER A 331 10.98 0.24 -0.38
C SER A 331 12.38 -0.35 -0.28
N ARG A 332 13.25 0.08 -1.19
CA ARG A 332 14.69 -0.16 -1.07
C ARG A 332 15.30 0.38 0.22
N LEU A 333 14.69 1.38 0.86
CA LEU A 333 15.15 1.93 2.13
C LEU A 333 14.85 1.02 3.33
N ALA A 334 13.96 0.04 3.17
CA ALA A 334 13.64 -0.96 4.18
C ALA A 334 14.61 -2.15 4.20
N ASP A 335 15.60 -2.15 3.31
CA ASP A 335 16.61 -3.20 3.16
C ASP A 335 18.01 -2.58 3.34
N PRO A 336 18.75 -2.89 4.43
CA PRO A 336 20.07 -2.31 4.69
C PRO A 336 21.20 -2.90 3.82
N ARG A 337 20.95 -3.96 3.04
CA ARG A 337 22.00 -4.61 2.22
C ARG A 337 22.55 -3.65 1.16
N ASN A 338 23.70 -3.97 0.57
CA ASN A 338 24.37 -3.20 -0.50
C ASN A 338 24.54 -1.69 -0.20
N GLY A 339 24.79 -1.33 1.07
CA GLY A 339 25.20 0.02 1.47
C GLY A 339 24.08 1.00 1.79
N VAL A 340 22.84 0.55 1.99
CA VAL A 340 21.77 1.37 2.56
C VAL A 340 21.94 1.44 4.08
N ALA A 341 21.94 2.64 4.65
CA ALA A 341 22.00 2.78 6.10
C ALA A 341 20.68 2.31 6.73
N GLU A 342 20.73 1.48 7.77
CA GLU A 342 19.55 0.99 8.51
C GLU A 342 18.63 2.13 8.97
N SER A 343 19.22 3.27 9.36
CA SER A 343 18.49 4.47 9.79
C SER A 343 17.67 5.15 8.67
N PHE A 344 17.80 4.74 7.42
CA PHE A 344 17.04 5.31 6.30
C PHE A 344 15.61 4.78 6.23
N ARG A 345 15.33 3.59 6.76
CA ARG A 345 13.97 3.05 6.82
C ARG A 345 13.04 4.02 7.51
N GLY A 346 13.47 4.57 8.66
CA GLY A 346 12.73 5.55 9.46
C GLY A 346 12.51 6.94 8.83
N ILE A 347 12.99 7.23 7.61
CA ILE A 347 12.80 8.53 6.94
C ILE A 347 11.48 8.55 6.17
N THR A 348 10.58 9.48 6.49
CA THR A 348 9.26 9.52 5.85
C THR A 348 9.29 10.10 4.43
N TYR A 349 10.07 11.15 4.16
CA TYR A 349 10.10 11.83 2.85
C TYR A 349 11.52 11.87 2.28
N PRO A 350 12.01 10.74 1.74
CA PRO A 350 13.39 10.62 1.31
C PRO A 350 13.69 11.38 0.01
N PHE A 351 12.69 11.54 -0.88
CA PHE A 351 12.86 12.17 -2.18
C PHE A 351 12.89 13.70 -2.07
N VAL A 352 11.78 14.28 -1.62
CA VAL A 352 11.70 15.70 -1.27
C VAL A 352 12.13 15.83 0.20
N PHE A 353 13.44 15.93 0.41
CA PHE A 353 14.07 15.74 1.72
C PHE A 353 13.46 16.59 2.83
N SER A 354 12.73 15.92 3.72
CA SER A 354 12.29 16.42 5.01
C SER A 354 12.87 15.52 6.11
N ASN A 355 13.23 16.10 7.25
CA ASN A 355 13.81 15.36 8.38
C ASN A 355 12.76 14.66 9.27
N ARG A 356 11.52 14.52 8.78
CA ARG A 356 10.44 13.79 9.46
C ARG A 356 10.73 12.30 9.52
N ARG A 357 10.46 11.69 10.68
CA ARG A 357 10.72 10.29 10.97
C ARG A 357 9.53 9.59 11.61
N HIS A 358 9.46 8.28 11.41
CA HIS A 358 8.41 7.39 11.92
C HIS A 358 8.98 6.26 12.81
N ASP A 359 10.17 6.48 13.36
CA ASP A 359 10.88 5.59 14.28
C ASP A 359 11.38 6.37 15.52
N ARG A 360 10.60 7.34 16.00
CA ARG A 360 10.99 8.16 17.14
C ARG A 360 10.95 7.36 18.44
N SER A 361 11.98 7.53 19.28
CA SER A 361 12.05 6.88 20.59
C SER A 361 11.29 7.68 21.66
N PRO A 362 10.37 7.06 22.42
CA PRO A 362 9.65 7.72 23.51
C PRO A 362 10.58 8.17 24.65
N THR A 363 11.72 7.50 24.87
CA THR A 363 12.69 7.85 25.92
C THR A 363 13.46 9.14 25.62
N LEU A 364 13.41 9.63 24.37
CA LEU A 364 14.01 10.89 23.94
C LEU A 364 13.00 12.04 23.91
N GLY A 365 11.90 11.93 24.66
CA GLY A 365 10.85 12.94 24.74
C GLY A 365 9.73 12.80 23.70
N TRP A 366 9.82 11.85 22.78
CA TRP A 366 8.79 11.60 21.74
C TRP A 366 7.65 10.70 22.22
N ALA A 367 7.43 10.58 23.53
CA ALA A 367 6.29 9.86 24.07
C ALA A 367 5.00 10.68 23.94
N TRP A 368 3.83 10.02 23.92
CA TRP A 368 2.54 10.69 23.93
C TRP A 368 2.39 11.66 25.11
N TYR A 369 2.91 11.32 26.29
CA TYR A 369 2.96 12.21 27.45
C TYR A 369 4.37 12.78 27.71
N GLY A 370 5.25 12.72 26.70
CA GLY A 370 6.65 13.16 26.81
C GLY A 370 6.83 14.67 26.68
N GLU A 371 8.07 15.11 26.95
CA GLU A 371 8.45 16.53 26.93
C GLU A 371 8.15 17.24 25.60
N LEU A 372 8.32 16.55 24.46
CA LEU A 372 8.11 17.16 23.13
C LEU A 372 6.64 17.29 22.75
N ASN A 373 5.74 16.57 23.42
CA ASN A 373 4.30 16.64 23.17
C ASN A 373 3.54 17.53 24.18
N ARG A 374 4.18 17.86 25.31
CA ARG A 374 3.53 18.50 26.46
C ARG A 374 2.78 19.78 26.09
N SER A 375 3.43 20.67 25.35
CA SER A 375 2.82 21.95 24.93
C SER A 375 1.60 21.78 24.03
N VAL A 376 1.52 20.68 23.29
CA VAL A 376 0.41 20.42 22.37
C VAL A 376 -0.79 19.83 23.08
N ILE A 377 -0.56 18.92 24.04
CA ILE A 377 -1.63 18.37 24.92
C ILE A 377 -2.28 19.46 25.76
N GLU A 378 -1.49 20.44 26.22
CA GLU A 378 -1.99 21.55 27.05
C GLU A 378 -2.65 22.67 26.24
N ALA A 379 -2.39 22.73 24.93
CA ALA A 379 -3.02 23.69 24.07
C ALA A 379 -4.51 23.34 23.89
N PRO A 380 -5.42 24.33 23.93
CA PRO A 380 -6.84 24.07 23.73
C PRO A 380 -7.11 23.40 22.37
N PRO A 381 -8.25 22.69 22.23
CA PRO A 381 -8.72 22.24 20.93
C PRO A 381 -8.79 23.41 19.97
N ILE A 382 -8.37 23.13 18.75
CA ILE A 382 -8.22 24.15 17.73
C ILE A 382 -9.48 24.18 16.84
N GLY A 383 -9.85 25.39 16.39
CA GLY A 383 -10.89 25.58 15.39
C GLY A 383 -10.48 24.97 14.04
N CYS A 384 -11.31 25.07 13.02
CA CYS A 384 -10.94 24.49 11.73
C CYS A 384 -9.89 25.32 10.95
N ASP A 385 -9.60 26.56 11.40
CA ASP A 385 -8.64 27.50 10.78
C ASP A 385 -7.27 27.54 11.46
N ASP A 386 -7.12 27.06 12.71
CA ASP A 386 -5.79 26.96 13.34
C ASP A 386 -5.22 25.55 13.18
N LEU A 387 -3.89 25.44 13.26
CA LEU A 387 -3.15 24.22 12.91
C LEU A 387 -2.19 23.86 14.05
N LYS A 388 -2.16 22.59 14.45
CA LYS A 388 -1.14 21.93 15.27
C LYS A 388 0.10 21.63 14.41
N GLY A 389 1.26 21.53 15.05
CA GLY A 389 2.54 21.32 14.37
C GLY A 389 2.94 19.85 14.17
N TYR A 390 3.84 19.63 13.21
CA TYR A 390 4.39 18.32 12.78
C TYR A 390 5.10 17.48 13.85
N LEU A 391 5.42 18.02 15.03
CA LEU A 391 6.11 17.25 16.09
C LEU A 391 5.23 16.10 16.57
N THR A 392 3.95 16.35 16.76
CA THR A 392 2.96 15.38 17.27
C THR A 392 2.61 14.31 16.27
N GLU A 393 2.59 14.64 14.98
CA GLU A 393 2.35 13.67 13.92
C GLU A 393 3.48 12.64 13.83
N GLN A 394 4.73 13.01 14.09
CA GLN A 394 5.82 12.02 14.15
C GLN A 394 5.65 11.04 15.33
N ILE A 395 4.99 11.44 16.42
CA ILE A 395 4.64 10.53 17.52
C ILE A 395 3.57 9.54 17.04
N LEU A 396 2.49 10.03 16.42
CA LEU A 396 1.45 9.16 15.85
C LEU A 396 2.01 8.22 14.78
N SER A 397 2.83 8.75 13.87
CA SER A 397 3.50 7.98 12.82
C SER A 397 4.40 6.90 13.42
N SER A 398 5.10 7.19 14.52
CA SER A 398 5.93 6.22 15.24
C SER A 398 5.11 5.13 15.96
N SER A 399 3.93 5.48 16.53
CA SER A 399 3.00 4.49 17.07
C SER A 399 2.46 3.55 15.99
N LEU A 400 1.98 4.12 14.89
CA LEU A 400 1.36 3.34 13.80
C LEU A 400 2.40 2.51 13.02
N PHE A 401 3.63 2.99 12.88
CA PHE A 401 4.69 2.20 12.26
C PHE A 401 5.12 1.03 13.14
N ARG A 402 5.07 1.16 14.48
CA ARG A 402 5.26 0.01 15.39
C ARG A 402 4.16 -1.03 15.24
N LEU A 403 2.92 -0.59 15.13
CA LEU A 403 1.79 -1.48 14.84
C LEU A 403 2.02 -2.22 13.51
N TYR A 404 2.37 -1.51 12.44
CA TYR A 404 2.72 -2.11 11.15
C TYR A 404 3.83 -3.15 11.27
N ARG A 405 4.94 -2.83 11.96
CA ARG A 405 6.04 -3.77 12.19
C ARG A 405 5.57 -5.01 12.95
N ALA A 406 4.80 -4.85 14.03
CA ALA A 406 4.29 -5.93 14.85
C ALA A 406 3.30 -6.85 14.11
N LEU A 407 2.51 -6.30 13.18
CA LEU A 407 1.59 -7.06 12.31
C LEU A 407 2.30 -7.82 11.17
N GLY A 408 3.63 -7.72 11.07
CA GLY A 408 4.42 -8.42 10.05
C GLY A 408 5.18 -7.51 9.09
N GLY A 409 5.19 -6.19 9.33
CA GLY A 409 6.00 -5.23 8.56
C GLY A 409 7.51 -5.47 8.64
N ASP A 410 7.98 -6.24 9.62
CA ASP A 410 9.39 -6.68 9.73
C ASP A 410 9.67 -8.06 9.13
N SER A 411 8.66 -8.72 8.54
CA SER A 411 8.82 -10.10 8.07
C SER A 411 9.88 -10.21 6.98
N VAL A 412 10.64 -11.30 7.05
CA VAL A 412 11.65 -11.71 6.07
C VAL A 412 11.33 -13.11 5.56
N ALA A 413 11.67 -13.38 4.30
CA ALA A 413 11.71 -14.71 3.73
C ALA A 413 13.20 -15.02 3.52
N GLU A 414 13.74 -15.95 4.31
CA GLU A 414 15.19 -16.15 4.43
C GLU A 414 15.88 -14.83 4.85
N ASP A 415 16.76 -14.29 4.00
CA ASP A 415 17.48 -13.02 4.22
C ASP A 415 16.86 -11.83 3.45
N ASP A 416 15.75 -12.05 2.74
CA ASP A 416 15.06 -11.05 1.92
C ASP A 416 13.80 -10.50 2.60
N PRO A 417 13.42 -9.23 2.38
CA PRO A 417 12.10 -8.74 2.77
C PRO A 417 10.96 -9.60 2.23
N ASP A 418 10.08 -10.10 3.11
CA ASP A 418 8.86 -10.78 2.67
C ASP A 418 7.85 -9.72 2.20
N MET A 419 7.86 -9.44 0.91
CA MET A 419 7.02 -8.40 0.31
C MET A 419 5.53 -8.66 0.55
N TYR A 420 5.10 -9.92 0.52
CA TYR A 420 3.70 -10.28 0.68
C TYR A 420 3.23 -10.00 2.12
N LEU A 421 3.94 -10.51 3.13
CA LEU A 421 3.58 -10.28 4.53
C LEU A 421 3.66 -8.79 4.91
N ARG A 422 4.65 -8.06 4.38
CA ARG A 422 4.75 -6.61 4.58
C ARG A 422 3.59 -5.86 3.94
N GLN A 423 3.18 -6.21 2.72
CA GLN A 423 2.00 -5.61 2.08
C GLN A 423 0.71 -5.91 2.86
N ARG A 424 0.54 -7.14 3.38
CA ARG A 424 -0.60 -7.49 4.25
C ARG A 424 -0.62 -6.64 5.52
N ALA A 425 0.51 -6.53 6.21
CA ALA A 425 0.62 -5.72 7.42
C ALA A 425 0.32 -4.23 7.14
N SER A 426 0.79 -3.72 5.99
CA SER A 426 0.51 -2.36 5.52
C SER A 426 -0.99 -2.14 5.30
N PHE A 427 -1.62 -3.03 4.52
CA PHE A 427 -3.06 -3.00 4.24
C PHE A 427 -3.88 -2.99 5.53
N LEU A 428 -3.60 -3.92 6.46
CA LEU A 428 -4.34 -4.03 7.71
C LEU A 428 -4.14 -2.81 8.62
N THR A 429 -2.92 -2.30 8.73
CA THR A 429 -2.64 -1.12 9.57
C THR A 429 -3.41 0.10 9.08
N LEU A 430 -3.39 0.33 7.76
CA LEU A 430 -4.11 1.43 7.13
C LEU A 430 -5.62 1.22 7.17
N TYR A 431 -6.10 -0.03 7.02
CA TYR A 431 -7.50 -0.40 7.21
C TYR A 431 -8.00 0.02 8.60
N LEU A 432 -7.29 -0.38 9.67
CA LEU A 432 -7.68 -0.06 11.05
C LEU A 432 -7.72 1.47 11.28
N LEU A 433 -6.71 2.19 10.77
CA LEU A 433 -6.64 3.65 10.87
C LEU A 433 -7.81 4.32 10.14
N VAL A 434 -8.03 3.98 8.87
CA VAL A 434 -9.07 4.61 8.04
C VAL A 434 -10.46 4.25 8.56
N LYS A 435 -10.71 3.01 8.99
CA LYS A 435 -11.98 2.63 9.64
C LYS A 435 -12.20 3.36 10.96
N SER A 436 -11.16 3.53 11.78
CA SER A 436 -11.25 4.33 13.02
C SER A 436 -11.64 5.77 12.70
N ILE A 437 -10.99 6.41 11.72
CA ILE A 437 -11.35 7.76 11.28
C ILE A 437 -12.78 7.79 10.74
N HIS A 438 -13.17 6.81 9.93
CA HIS A 438 -14.53 6.70 9.41
C HIS A 438 -15.58 6.59 10.53
N ALA A 439 -15.26 5.96 11.67
CA ALA A 439 -16.18 5.85 12.80
C ALA A 439 -16.33 7.18 13.59
N LEU A 440 -15.44 8.16 13.41
CA LEU A 440 -15.51 9.43 14.11
C LEU A 440 -16.71 10.27 13.65
N GLY A 441 -17.52 10.72 14.61
CA GLY A 441 -18.58 11.73 14.39
C GLY A 441 -18.11 13.17 14.64
N GLN A 442 -16.99 13.35 15.35
CA GLN A 442 -16.35 14.61 15.70
C GLN A 442 -14.84 14.42 15.89
N SER A 443 -14.08 15.51 15.94
CA SER A 443 -12.63 15.44 16.19
C SER A 443 -12.34 14.81 17.55
N PRO A 444 -11.46 13.79 17.63
CA PRO A 444 -11.02 13.21 18.88
C PRO A 444 -10.17 14.22 19.64
N SER A 445 -10.54 14.48 20.90
CA SER A 445 -9.82 15.43 21.75
C SER A 445 -8.47 14.89 22.24
N LYS A 446 -8.26 13.58 22.16
CA LYS A 446 -7.04 12.88 22.58
C LYS A 446 -6.74 11.67 21.70
N ALA A 447 -5.47 11.27 21.66
CA ALA A 447 -5.00 10.15 20.86
C ALA A 447 -5.61 8.81 21.30
N GLU A 448 -5.94 8.64 22.58
CA GLU A 448 -6.64 7.46 23.12
C GLU A 448 -7.99 7.22 22.43
N MET A 449 -8.68 8.25 21.94
CA MET A 449 -9.94 8.05 21.22
C MET A 449 -9.73 7.44 19.82
N LEU A 450 -8.63 7.79 19.15
CA LEU A 450 -8.27 7.19 17.86
C LEU A 450 -7.83 5.73 18.07
N GLU A 451 -7.01 5.50 19.09
CA GLU A 451 -6.52 4.17 19.50
C GLU A 451 -7.68 3.22 19.82
N LEU A 452 -8.63 3.64 20.67
CA LEU A 452 -9.84 2.86 20.96
C LEU A 452 -10.68 2.60 19.70
N GLY A 453 -10.77 3.56 18.78
CA GLY A 453 -11.45 3.36 17.50
C GLY A 453 -10.75 2.32 16.61
N MET A 454 -9.42 2.24 16.67
CA MET A 454 -8.65 1.21 15.95
C MET A 454 -8.82 -0.16 16.61
N GLU A 455 -8.81 -0.25 17.94
CA GLU A 455 -9.17 -1.48 18.65
C GLU A 455 -10.56 -1.97 18.23
N GLN A 456 -11.54 -1.05 18.23
CA GLN A 456 -12.92 -1.36 17.88
C GLN A 456 -13.07 -1.81 16.42
N ALA A 457 -12.36 -1.17 15.48
CA ALA A 457 -12.33 -1.59 14.08
C ALA A 457 -11.84 -3.04 13.92
N GLY A 458 -10.83 -3.43 14.69
CA GLY A 458 -10.35 -4.81 14.74
C GLY A 458 -11.35 -5.77 15.39
N ARG A 459 -11.92 -5.42 16.55
CA ARG A 459 -12.87 -6.27 17.30
C ARG A 459 -14.19 -6.51 16.56
N LEU A 460 -14.73 -5.45 15.95
CA LEU A 460 -16.05 -5.47 15.31
C LEU A 460 -16.01 -5.80 13.82
N GLN A 461 -14.85 -6.16 13.27
CA GLN A 461 -14.76 -6.62 11.89
C GLN A 461 -15.61 -7.88 11.73
N ALA A 462 -16.76 -7.72 11.08
CA ALA A 462 -17.69 -8.79 10.80
C ALA A 462 -17.23 -9.57 9.57
N GLY A 463 -17.28 -10.89 9.65
CA GLY A 463 -16.84 -11.77 8.57
C GLY A 463 -15.33 -11.71 8.34
N GLU A 464 -14.94 -12.20 7.17
CA GLU A 464 -13.57 -12.21 6.69
C GLU A 464 -13.32 -10.95 5.85
N LEU A 465 -12.19 -10.28 6.09
CA LEU A 465 -11.70 -9.17 5.28
C LEU A 465 -10.77 -9.75 4.23
N ASP A 466 -11.19 -9.69 2.96
CA ASP A 466 -10.33 -10.09 1.84
C ASP A 466 -9.11 -9.18 1.79
N MET A 467 -7.93 -9.76 1.99
CA MET A 467 -6.69 -9.03 1.92
C MET A 467 -6.37 -8.79 0.45
N VAL A 468 -6.20 -7.52 0.05
CA VAL A 468 -5.87 -7.14 -1.33
C VAL A 468 -4.47 -6.52 -1.40
N PRO A 469 -3.40 -7.20 -0.93
CA PRO A 469 -2.04 -6.69 -1.13
C PRO A 469 -1.76 -6.59 -2.64
N GLN A 470 -1.78 -5.34 -3.11
CA GLN A 470 -1.76 -4.97 -4.51
C GLN A 470 -0.46 -5.43 -5.20
N GLN A 471 -0.62 -6.11 -6.34
CA GLN A 471 0.31 -6.20 -7.47
C GLN A 471 1.35 -7.33 -7.57
N LEU A 472 1.59 -8.18 -6.56
CA LEU A 472 2.66 -9.21 -6.65
C LEU A 472 2.28 -10.65 -6.31
N ALA A 473 0.99 -10.97 -6.08
CA ALA A 473 0.59 -12.37 -6.06
C ALA A 473 0.99 -13.03 -7.41
N PRO A 474 1.80 -14.10 -7.42
CA PRO A 474 2.14 -14.79 -8.65
C PRO A 474 0.86 -15.15 -9.41
N ALA A 475 0.84 -14.91 -10.72
CA ALA A 475 -0.33 -15.21 -11.54
C ALA A 475 -0.74 -16.69 -11.36
N GLY A 476 -1.95 -16.92 -10.85
CA GLY A 476 -2.50 -18.26 -10.65
C GLY A 476 -2.55 -18.78 -9.21
N VAL A 477 -2.08 -18.01 -8.21
CA VAL A 477 -2.33 -18.34 -6.81
C VAL A 477 -3.63 -17.68 -6.37
N GLU A 478 -4.72 -18.46 -6.27
CA GLU A 478 -5.88 -18.08 -5.43
C GLU A 478 -5.40 -18.17 -3.98
N LEU A 479 -4.91 -17.04 -3.46
CA LEU A 479 -4.52 -16.97 -2.07
C LEU A 479 -5.79 -17.04 -1.20
N PRO A 480 -5.89 -17.97 -0.23
CA PRO A 480 -6.99 -18.02 0.73
C PRO A 480 -6.86 -16.91 1.79
N ASP A 481 -6.30 -15.75 1.42
CA ASP A 481 -5.84 -14.76 2.38
C ASP A 481 -6.96 -13.82 2.80
N SER A 482 -7.55 -14.19 3.92
CA SER A 482 -8.55 -13.39 4.58
C SER A 482 -8.17 -13.10 6.02
N TRP A 483 -8.57 -11.93 6.50
CA TRP A 483 -8.32 -11.50 7.86
C TRP A 483 -9.60 -11.58 8.69
N LYS A 484 -9.52 -12.18 9.89
CA LYS A 484 -10.65 -12.28 10.82
C LYS A 484 -10.64 -11.18 11.88
N GLY A 485 -11.82 -10.69 12.24
CA GLY A 485 -11.99 -9.77 13.36
C GLY A 485 -11.55 -10.36 14.70
N GLY A 486 -11.21 -9.50 15.65
CA GLY A 486 -10.84 -9.88 17.02
C GLY A 486 -9.34 -10.13 17.25
N LEU A 487 -8.51 -10.13 16.20
CA LEU A 487 -7.08 -10.42 16.29
C LEU A 487 -6.22 -9.25 16.77
N THR A 488 -6.53 -8.01 16.37
CA THR A 488 -5.54 -6.90 16.42
C THR A 488 -5.61 -5.99 17.63
N HIS A 489 -6.66 -6.08 18.43
CA HIS A 489 -6.97 -5.04 19.43
C HIS A 489 -5.90 -4.92 20.52
N LYS A 490 -5.30 -6.03 20.95
CA LYS A 490 -4.20 -6.00 21.93
C LYS A 490 -2.93 -5.38 21.34
N VAL A 491 -2.54 -5.76 20.12
CA VAL A 491 -1.35 -5.19 19.46
C VAL A 491 -1.51 -3.72 19.09
N VAL A 492 -2.72 -3.26 18.77
CA VAL A 492 -3.03 -1.83 18.65
C VAL A 492 -2.67 -1.12 19.96
N ARG A 493 -3.24 -1.58 21.08
CA ARG A 493 -2.96 -1.03 22.39
C ARG A 493 -1.46 -0.99 22.71
N TRP A 494 -0.75 -2.10 22.50
CA TRP A 494 0.68 -2.18 22.78
C TRP A 494 1.51 -1.20 21.97
N ALA A 495 1.16 -0.95 20.71
CA ALA A 495 1.89 0.00 19.87
C ALA A 495 1.79 1.45 20.40
N PHE A 496 0.62 1.83 20.92
CA PHE A 496 0.42 3.12 21.56
C PHE A 496 1.01 3.19 22.97
N GLU A 497 0.87 2.12 23.76
CA GLU A 497 1.50 1.97 25.08
C GLU A 497 3.02 2.11 24.97
N THR A 498 3.63 1.44 24.00
CA THR A 498 5.08 1.51 23.71
C THR A 498 5.51 2.94 23.44
N GLN A 499 4.69 3.74 22.75
CA GLN A 499 4.95 5.16 22.49
C GLN A 499 4.56 6.06 23.69
N GLY A 500 4.37 5.51 24.88
CA GLY A 500 4.17 6.27 26.12
C GLY A 500 2.73 6.72 26.37
N MET A 501 1.74 6.07 25.78
CA MET A 501 0.31 6.26 26.12
C MET A 501 -0.05 5.53 27.42
N PHE A 502 -1.13 5.90 28.12
CA PHE A 502 -1.57 5.26 29.38
C PHE A 502 -0.67 5.53 30.60
N VAL A 503 -0.48 6.82 30.93
CA VAL A 503 0.21 7.25 32.16
C VAL A 503 -0.70 7.23 33.39
N ALA A 504 -0.11 7.20 34.59
CA ALA A 504 -0.86 7.26 35.85
C ALA A 504 -1.71 8.51 35.99
N HIS A 505 -1.12 9.65 35.63
CA HIS A 505 -1.73 10.96 35.72
C HIS A 505 -1.42 11.74 34.44
N PRO A 506 -2.43 12.14 33.65
CA PRO A 506 -2.24 12.86 32.38
C PRO A 506 -1.51 14.20 32.49
N LYS A 507 -1.30 14.72 33.71
CA LYS A 507 -0.56 15.95 33.98
C LYS A 507 0.95 15.72 34.12
N ASP A 508 1.36 14.48 34.37
CA ASP A 508 2.76 14.15 34.54
C ASP A 508 3.42 14.04 33.17
N THR A 509 4.63 14.61 33.06
CA THR A 509 5.49 14.38 31.91
C THR A 509 6.15 13.01 32.04
N HIS A 510 6.11 12.21 30.99
CA HIS A 510 6.60 10.83 30.98
C HIS A 510 7.34 10.52 29.68
N ASN A 511 8.67 10.33 29.77
CA ASN A 511 9.53 9.94 28.65
C ASN A 511 9.83 8.44 28.72
N GLY A 512 8.92 7.61 28.22
CA GLY A 512 9.10 6.15 28.20
C GLY A 512 7.84 5.42 27.74
N PRO A 513 7.87 4.08 27.72
CA PRO A 513 6.68 3.27 27.51
C PRO A 513 5.67 3.54 28.62
N GLY A 514 4.38 3.46 28.29
CA GLY A 514 3.31 3.65 29.25
C GLY A 514 3.01 2.43 30.09
N ARG A 515 1.90 2.48 30.82
CA ARG A 515 1.53 1.41 31.75
C ARG A 515 0.70 0.32 31.06
N PRO A 516 1.02 -0.97 31.31
CA PRO A 516 0.13 -2.06 30.95
C PRO A 516 -1.22 -1.95 31.69
N PRO A 517 -2.24 -2.71 31.27
CA PRO A 517 -3.45 -2.94 32.07
C PRO A 517 -3.14 -3.42 33.50
N LEU A 518 -4.14 -3.35 34.39
CA LEU A 518 -3.97 -3.78 35.79
C LEU A 518 -3.60 -5.26 35.92
N VAL A 519 -4.21 -6.10 35.09
CA VAL A 519 -3.83 -7.50 34.88
C VAL A 519 -3.48 -7.63 33.41
N ASP A 520 -2.30 -8.17 33.12
CA ASP A 520 -1.80 -8.33 31.75
C ASP A 520 -0.91 -9.58 31.74
N VAL A 521 -1.58 -10.73 31.62
CA VAL A 521 -0.91 -12.03 31.69
C VAL A 521 -0.33 -12.39 30.34
N TYR A 522 0.81 -13.07 30.34
CA TYR A 522 1.47 -13.45 29.11
C TYR A 522 2.08 -14.83 29.20
N ILE A 523 2.23 -15.45 28.02
CA ILE A 523 3.13 -16.57 27.76
C ILE A 523 4.36 -15.99 27.08
N GLU A 524 5.53 -16.24 27.64
CA GLU A 524 6.77 -15.68 27.11
C GLU A 524 7.19 -16.38 25.82
N ASP A 525 7.37 -15.58 24.78
CA ASP A 525 7.96 -15.99 23.52
C ASP A 525 9.47 -15.70 23.47
N GLN A 526 10.08 -15.84 22.30
CA GLN A 526 11.51 -15.58 22.08
C GLN A 526 11.78 -14.15 21.58
N ARG A 527 10.80 -13.24 21.64
CA ARG A 527 11.00 -11.86 21.21
C ARG A 527 12.00 -11.17 22.15
N PRO A 528 12.85 -10.29 21.61
CA PRO A 528 13.79 -9.56 22.45
C PRO A 528 13.04 -8.57 23.35
N VAL A 529 13.52 -8.41 24.58
CA VAL A 529 12.94 -7.45 25.55
C VAL A 529 13.39 -6.01 25.33
N SER A 530 14.22 -5.75 24.32
CA SER A 530 14.75 -4.42 23.99
C SER A 530 15.14 -4.31 22.51
N GLU A 531 15.10 -3.11 21.95
CA GLU A 531 15.62 -2.82 20.60
C GLU A 531 16.47 -1.53 20.58
N MET A 532 17.23 -1.32 19.51
CA MET A 532 17.91 -0.04 19.26
C MET A 532 17.03 0.85 18.39
N VAL A 533 16.57 1.97 18.94
CA VAL A 533 15.77 2.97 18.21
C VAL A 533 16.57 4.26 18.06
N ASN A 534 16.91 4.61 16.82
CA ASN A 534 17.67 5.82 16.49
C ASN A 534 18.96 5.98 17.34
N GLY A 535 19.70 4.89 17.50
CA GLY A 535 20.96 4.84 18.25
C GLY A 535 20.82 4.77 19.77
N ASN A 536 19.61 4.65 20.31
CA ASN A 536 19.37 4.52 21.76
C ASN A 536 18.69 3.18 22.06
N ARG A 537 19.10 2.55 23.17
CA ARG A 537 18.48 1.32 23.65
C ARG A 537 17.10 1.64 24.25
N PHE A 538 16.09 0.92 23.79
CA PHE A 538 14.71 1.04 24.25
C PHE A 538 14.26 -0.31 24.84
N GLU A 539 13.80 -0.30 26.09
CA GLU A 539 13.37 -1.50 26.81
C GLU A 539 11.86 -1.67 26.69
N TYR A 540 11.44 -2.81 26.15
CA TYR A 540 10.06 -3.27 26.13
C TYR A 540 9.71 -4.02 27.42
N GLY A 541 10.64 -4.84 27.92
CA GLY A 541 10.42 -5.77 29.04
C GLY A 541 9.74 -7.08 28.63
N PRO A 542 9.67 -8.08 29.54
CA PRO A 542 9.05 -9.37 29.28
C PRO A 542 7.54 -9.27 29.01
N GLY A 543 7.02 -10.10 28.10
CA GLY A 543 5.60 -10.11 27.72
C GLY A 543 5.12 -8.90 26.91
N SER A 544 6.01 -7.93 26.67
CA SER A 544 5.79 -6.80 25.79
C SER A 544 6.14 -7.16 24.35
N TYR A 545 5.40 -6.60 23.40
CA TYR A 545 5.54 -6.95 22.00
C TYR A 545 6.60 -6.11 21.28
N CYS A 546 7.86 -6.56 21.34
CA CYS A 546 8.91 -6.08 20.45
C CYS A 546 8.67 -6.63 19.03
N PRO A 547 8.59 -5.77 17.99
CA PRO A 547 8.39 -6.26 16.63
C PRO A 547 9.54 -7.17 16.16
N VAL A 548 9.17 -8.30 15.57
CA VAL A 548 10.09 -9.29 14.98
C VAL A 548 9.53 -9.77 13.65
N SER A 549 10.34 -10.46 12.86
CA SER A 549 9.84 -11.17 11.68
C SER A 549 8.80 -12.23 12.07
N LEU A 550 7.73 -12.35 11.28
CA LEU A 550 6.65 -13.32 11.49
C LEU A 550 6.74 -14.51 10.51
N ASP A 551 7.97 -14.88 10.15
CA ASP A 551 8.28 -16.07 9.35
C ASP A 551 8.36 -17.32 10.23
N TRP A 552 8.33 -18.49 9.58
CA TRP A 552 8.39 -19.79 10.24
C TRP A 552 9.78 -20.44 10.14
N GLY A 553 10.84 -19.65 9.89
CA GLY A 553 12.21 -20.15 9.81
C GLY A 553 12.71 -20.76 11.13
N ASP A 554 13.91 -21.32 11.08
CA ASP A 554 14.53 -22.10 12.17
C ASP A 554 14.63 -21.37 13.52
N ALA A 555 14.47 -20.03 13.55
CA ALA A 555 14.54 -19.19 14.74
C ALA A 555 13.37 -18.19 14.81
N ALA A 556 12.14 -18.65 14.56
CA ALA A 556 10.93 -17.84 14.68
C ALA A 556 10.77 -17.23 16.10
N LEU A 557 11.21 -15.98 16.26
CA LEU A 557 11.27 -15.30 17.56
C LEU A 557 9.90 -15.09 18.20
N TRP A 558 8.83 -15.16 17.42
CA TRP A 558 7.47 -15.03 17.90
C TRP A 558 6.89 -16.31 18.52
N GLN A 559 7.63 -17.42 18.48
CA GLN A 559 7.27 -18.69 19.12
C GLN A 559 7.89 -18.79 20.52
N MET A 560 7.25 -19.58 21.39
CA MET A 560 7.74 -19.88 22.74
C MET A 560 8.89 -20.89 22.73
N SER A 561 9.71 -20.85 23.77
CA SER A 561 10.76 -21.87 24.00
C SER A 561 10.17 -23.19 24.54
N ASP A 562 11.00 -24.23 24.62
CA ASP A 562 10.65 -25.51 25.27
C ASP A 562 10.16 -25.36 26.71
N GLN A 563 10.70 -24.36 27.42
CA GLN A 563 10.29 -24.02 28.76
C GLN A 563 9.16 -22.98 28.69
N VAL A 564 7.96 -23.40 29.09
CA VAL A 564 6.80 -22.52 29.13
C VAL A 564 6.95 -21.58 30.32
N THR A 565 6.99 -20.29 30.04
CA THR A 565 7.07 -19.26 31.06
C THR A 565 5.81 -18.41 31.01
N LEU A 566 5.12 -18.30 32.15
CA LEU A 566 3.97 -17.44 32.32
C LEU A 566 4.37 -16.24 33.17
N GLY A 567 3.75 -15.09 32.92
CA GLY A 567 3.93 -13.95 33.80
C GLY A 567 2.74 -13.01 33.79
N ASN A 568 2.86 -11.94 34.59
CA ASN A 568 1.89 -10.86 34.66
C ASN A 568 2.63 -9.52 34.65
N ARG A 569 2.50 -8.78 33.56
CA ARG A 569 3.13 -7.45 33.37
C ARG A 569 2.39 -6.36 34.15
N GLY A 570 1.16 -6.63 34.57
CA GLY A 570 0.27 -5.69 35.27
C GLY A 570 0.67 -5.39 36.72
N PHE A 571 -0.18 -4.60 37.38
CA PHE A 571 0.02 -4.08 38.74
C PHE A 571 -0.90 -4.73 39.79
N ALA A 572 -1.81 -5.61 39.37
CA ALA A 572 -2.71 -6.38 40.21
C ALA A 572 -2.45 -7.88 40.00
N THR A 573 -2.73 -8.69 41.03
CA THR A 573 -2.64 -10.15 40.93
C THR A 573 -3.69 -10.67 39.95
N ALA A 574 -3.27 -11.49 38.99
CA ALA A 574 -4.16 -12.21 38.08
C ALA A 574 -4.75 -13.41 38.81
N GLN A 575 -6.08 -13.42 38.97
CA GLN A 575 -6.79 -14.48 39.71
C GLN A 575 -7.62 -15.36 38.78
N GLY A 576 -7.83 -16.61 39.17
CA GLY A 576 -8.66 -17.54 38.41
C GLY A 576 -8.13 -17.81 36.99
N CYS A 577 -6.80 -17.83 36.86
CA CYS A 577 -6.14 -18.11 35.59
C CYS A 577 -6.35 -19.57 35.18
N THR A 578 -6.60 -19.79 33.90
CA THR A 578 -6.74 -21.11 33.30
C THR A 578 -5.79 -21.27 32.13
N LEU A 579 -5.33 -22.49 31.91
CA LEU A 579 -4.45 -22.87 30.82
C LEU A 579 -5.19 -23.85 29.91
N ARG A 580 -5.22 -23.55 28.62
CA ARG A 580 -5.79 -24.40 27.57
C ARG A 580 -4.69 -24.79 26.59
N ARG A 581 -4.64 -26.06 26.18
CA ARG A 581 -3.59 -26.59 25.28
C ARG A 581 -4.21 -27.41 24.15
N TRP A 582 -3.81 -27.10 22.93
CA TRP A 582 -4.16 -27.83 21.72
C TRP A 582 -2.90 -28.32 21.01
N PHE A 583 -3.06 -29.44 20.31
CA PHE A 583 -1.98 -30.12 19.64
C PHE A 583 -2.35 -30.39 18.19
N GLY A 584 -1.41 -30.23 17.29
CA GLY A 584 -1.61 -30.49 15.88
C GLY A 584 -0.31 -30.76 15.15
N PHE A 585 -0.40 -30.90 13.84
CA PHE A 585 0.77 -30.98 12.99
C PHE A 585 0.51 -30.38 11.61
N VAL A 586 1.58 -30.01 10.92
CA VAL A 586 1.57 -29.53 9.53
C VAL A 586 2.48 -30.43 8.71
N MET A 587 2.01 -30.81 7.52
CA MET A 587 2.75 -31.65 6.58
C MET A 587 3.41 -30.81 5.50
N ASN A 588 4.66 -31.14 5.17
CA ASN A 588 5.48 -30.51 4.12
C ASN A 588 5.47 -28.97 4.12
N PRO A 589 5.59 -28.29 5.28
CA PRO A 589 5.48 -26.83 5.30
C PRO A 589 6.70 -26.13 4.69
N ASP A 590 7.81 -26.85 4.47
CA ASP A 590 9.08 -26.33 3.98
C ASP A 590 8.99 -25.67 2.59
N GLU A 591 7.89 -25.89 1.85
CA GLU A 591 7.68 -25.27 0.53
C GLU A 591 6.95 -23.91 0.62
N ASP A 592 6.10 -23.65 1.63
CA ASP A 592 5.37 -22.38 1.68
C ASP A 592 4.74 -21.92 3.01
N TRP A 593 5.02 -22.55 4.16
CA TRP A 593 4.44 -22.36 5.52
C TRP A 593 3.10 -21.60 5.66
N GLY A 594 2.94 -20.38 5.17
CA GLY A 594 1.72 -19.58 5.25
C GLY A 594 0.72 -19.61 4.09
N LEU A 595 1.01 -20.14 2.89
CA LEU A 595 0.13 -19.89 1.72
C LEU A 595 -0.80 -21.06 1.35
N THR A 596 -0.32 -22.30 1.38
CA THR A 596 -1.13 -23.48 0.98
C THR A 596 -1.11 -24.61 2.00
N SER A 597 -0.19 -24.56 2.97
CA SER A 597 -0.09 -25.55 4.04
C SER A 597 -1.33 -25.56 4.96
N GLU A 598 -1.79 -26.76 5.34
CA GLU A 598 -2.91 -26.98 6.26
C GLU A 598 -2.45 -27.53 7.61
N ILE A 599 -3.14 -27.11 8.68
CA ILE A 599 -2.94 -27.62 10.04
C ILE A 599 -3.96 -28.72 10.33
N PHE A 600 -3.46 -29.87 10.79
CA PHE A 600 -4.26 -30.97 11.30
C PHE A 600 -4.25 -30.94 12.84
N TRP A 601 -5.35 -30.48 13.43
CA TRP A 601 -5.51 -30.48 14.89
C TRP A 601 -5.97 -31.85 15.40
N LEU A 602 -5.34 -32.32 16.47
CA LEU A 602 -5.75 -33.53 17.19
C LEU A 602 -6.97 -33.23 18.05
N SER A 603 -7.85 -34.22 18.25
CA SER A 603 -8.99 -34.07 19.17
C SER A 603 -8.59 -33.99 20.65
N VAL A 604 -7.31 -34.22 20.97
CA VAL A 604 -6.77 -34.13 22.32
C VAL A 604 -6.63 -32.67 22.73
N PHE A 605 -7.22 -32.34 23.88
CA PHE A 605 -7.20 -31.02 24.50
C PHE A 605 -6.93 -31.16 26.00
N LEU A 606 -6.10 -30.30 26.55
CA LEU A 606 -5.82 -30.27 27.99
C LEU A 606 -6.19 -28.91 28.59
N GLU A 607 -6.92 -28.97 29.71
CA GLU A 607 -7.25 -27.81 30.51
C GLU A 607 -6.67 -27.96 31.92
N GLY A 608 -6.22 -26.85 32.50
CA GLY A 608 -5.72 -26.83 33.86
C GLY A 608 -5.93 -25.47 34.52
N THR A 609 -6.01 -25.46 35.85
CA THR A 609 -6.00 -24.23 36.64
C THR A 609 -4.56 -23.78 36.89
N VAL A 610 -4.30 -22.49 36.76
CA VAL A 610 -3.00 -21.89 37.07
C VAL A 610 -3.12 -21.16 38.40
N PRO A 611 -2.19 -21.36 39.36
CA PRO A 611 -2.19 -20.57 40.59
C PRO A 611 -2.06 -19.08 40.29
N ASP A 612 -2.78 -18.25 41.05
CA ASP A 612 -2.81 -16.78 40.93
C ASP A 612 -1.43 -16.19 40.66
N ILE A 613 -1.32 -15.31 39.65
CA ILE A 613 -0.05 -14.72 39.20
C ILE A 613 0.10 -13.31 39.74
N ALA A 614 1.01 -13.12 40.71
CA ALA A 614 1.25 -11.84 41.33
C ALA A 614 1.76 -10.81 40.31
N ALA A 615 1.54 -9.53 40.60
CA ALA A 615 2.03 -8.43 39.76
C ALA A 615 3.55 -8.51 39.57
N GLY A 616 4.02 -8.46 38.32
CA GLY A 616 5.43 -8.58 37.95
C GLY A 616 6.03 -9.98 38.12
N GLU A 617 5.23 -10.99 38.50
CA GLU A 617 5.71 -12.35 38.66
C GLU A 617 5.99 -13.01 37.30
N ARG A 618 7.01 -13.87 37.28
CA ARG A 618 7.40 -14.71 36.14
C ARG A 618 7.70 -16.12 36.64
N ARG A 619 7.02 -17.13 36.08
CA ARG A 619 7.12 -18.54 36.49
C ARG A 619 7.33 -19.43 35.27
N SER A 620 8.32 -20.30 35.36
CA SER A 620 8.65 -21.24 34.30
C SER A 620 8.39 -22.68 34.72
N PHE A 621 7.80 -23.47 33.85
CA PHE A 621 7.61 -24.91 34.03
C PHE A 621 7.92 -25.67 32.74
N ARG A 622 8.18 -26.97 32.87
CA ARG A 622 8.27 -27.84 31.70
C ARG A 622 6.86 -28.16 31.22
N SER A 623 6.64 -28.08 29.92
CA SER A 623 5.38 -28.50 29.28
C SER A 623 5.18 -30.01 29.46
N ASP A 624 4.57 -30.41 30.58
CA ASP A 624 4.24 -31.80 30.87
C ASP A 624 3.02 -32.27 30.06
N GLY A 625 2.90 -33.58 29.85
CA GLY A 625 1.74 -34.19 29.19
C GLY A 625 1.72 -34.07 27.66
N SER A 626 2.76 -33.51 27.03
CA SER A 626 2.85 -33.42 25.56
C SER A 626 3.28 -34.74 24.89
N ASP A 627 3.95 -35.65 25.61
CA ASP A 627 4.57 -36.85 25.04
C ASP A 627 3.56 -37.75 24.31
N ALA A 628 2.37 -37.95 24.89
CA ALA A 628 1.31 -38.74 24.28
C ALA A 628 0.76 -38.07 23.01
N ALA A 629 0.58 -36.74 23.04
CA ALA A 629 0.11 -35.97 21.89
C ALA A 629 1.15 -35.93 20.76
N ILE A 630 2.44 -35.83 21.09
CA ILE A 630 3.55 -35.91 20.13
C ILE A 630 3.59 -37.31 19.48
N ALA A 631 3.43 -38.37 20.27
CA ALA A 631 3.39 -39.73 19.76
C ALA A 631 2.21 -39.96 18.81
N GLU A 632 1.02 -39.45 19.17
CA GLU A 632 -0.17 -39.50 18.32
C GLU A 632 0.00 -38.68 17.03
N ALA A 633 0.47 -37.44 17.13
CA ALA A 633 0.77 -36.60 15.97
C ALA A 633 1.74 -37.31 15.02
N ARG A 634 2.79 -37.94 15.55
CA ARG A 634 3.76 -38.68 14.74
C ARG A 634 3.11 -39.86 14.03
N GLN A 635 2.26 -40.62 14.72
CA GLN A 635 1.55 -41.75 14.13
C GLN A 635 0.62 -41.29 13.00
N GLN A 636 -0.14 -40.21 13.21
CA GLN A 636 -1.05 -39.67 12.20
C GLN A 636 -0.30 -39.08 11.00
N ALA A 637 0.76 -38.31 11.24
CA ALA A 637 1.62 -37.77 10.19
C ALA A 637 2.24 -38.89 9.33
N GLN A 638 2.73 -39.96 9.95
CA GLN A 638 3.28 -41.13 9.23
C GLN A 638 2.23 -41.88 8.42
N ALA A 639 0.98 -41.95 8.89
CA ALA A 639 -0.11 -42.58 8.15
C ALA A 639 -0.53 -41.77 6.91
N GLN A 640 -0.29 -40.45 6.92
CA GLN A 640 -0.69 -39.52 5.85
C GLN A 640 0.47 -39.15 4.92
N ALA A 641 1.73 -39.42 5.31
CA ALA A 641 2.94 -39.03 4.59
C ALA A 641 3.26 -39.92 3.37
N PRO A 642 3.38 -39.33 2.16
CA PRO A 642 4.19 -39.91 1.08
C PRO A 642 5.66 -40.17 1.51
N MET A 643 6.41 -40.97 0.73
CA MET A 643 7.86 -41.09 0.94
C MET A 643 8.53 -39.70 0.89
N ASN A 644 9.39 -39.41 1.88
CA ASN A 644 10.16 -38.16 2.05
C ASN A 644 9.38 -36.92 2.47
N SER A 645 8.18 -37.05 3.05
CA SER A 645 7.49 -35.89 3.63
C SER A 645 8.11 -35.42 4.94
N SER A 646 8.19 -34.10 5.11
CA SER A 646 8.48 -33.48 6.41
C SER A 646 7.19 -33.22 7.16
N ALA A 647 7.27 -33.18 8.49
CA ALA A 647 6.14 -32.83 9.34
C ALA A 647 6.62 -32.04 10.54
N PHE A 648 5.83 -31.08 10.99
CA PHE A 648 6.08 -30.30 12.20
C PHE A 648 4.92 -30.47 13.16
N PHE A 649 5.23 -30.78 14.40
CA PHE A 649 4.30 -30.78 15.51
C PHE A 649 4.04 -29.35 15.97
N LEU A 650 2.79 -29.05 16.32
CA LEU A 650 2.36 -27.77 16.87
C LEU A 650 1.77 -27.96 18.26
N GLN A 651 2.18 -27.11 19.19
CA GLN A 651 1.55 -26.94 20.49
C GLN A 651 1.11 -25.48 20.67
N LEU A 652 -0.20 -25.25 20.66
CA LEU A 652 -0.79 -23.96 20.99
C LEU A 652 -1.21 -23.96 22.46
N ILE A 653 -0.75 -22.96 23.21
CA ILE A 653 -1.10 -22.75 24.61
C ILE A 653 -1.81 -21.40 24.74
N GLU A 654 -2.88 -21.39 25.52
CA GLU A 654 -3.59 -20.19 25.93
C GLU A 654 -3.57 -20.05 27.45
N LEU A 655 -3.26 -18.84 27.92
CA LEU A 655 -3.41 -18.40 29.30
C LEU A 655 -4.51 -17.34 29.39
N THR A 656 -5.63 -17.64 30.02
CA THR A 656 -6.74 -16.68 30.15
C THR A 656 -7.17 -16.50 31.59
N CYS A 657 -7.54 -15.28 31.96
CA CYS A 657 -8.14 -14.95 33.26
C CYS A 657 -9.30 -13.95 33.09
N PRO A 658 -10.20 -13.80 34.07
CA PRO A 658 -11.37 -12.92 33.93
C PRO A 658 -11.06 -11.46 33.59
N ASP A 659 -9.95 -10.93 34.12
CA ASP A 659 -9.53 -9.53 33.98
C ASP A 659 -8.58 -9.29 32.80
N ASP A 660 -8.06 -10.35 32.18
CA ASP A 660 -7.29 -10.32 30.94
C ASP A 660 -7.49 -11.63 30.19
N ARG A 661 -8.41 -11.58 29.23
CA ARG A 661 -8.83 -12.74 28.45
C ARG A 661 -8.05 -12.84 27.16
N ALA A 662 -7.62 -14.04 26.81
CA ALA A 662 -7.09 -14.34 25.49
C ALA A 662 -8.16 -14.07 24.40
N ASN A 663 -7.72 -13.75 23.19
CA ASN A 663 -8.57 -13.52 22.02
C ASN A 663 -9.40 -14.76 21.67
N THR A 664 -8.87 -15.94 21.98
CA THR A 664 -9.49 -17.25 21.80
C THR A 664 -10.46 -17.64 22.92
N ASP A 665 -10.57 -16.87 24.00
CA ASP A 665 -11.49 -17.16 25.11
C ASP A 665 -12.96 -17.03 24.64
N PRO A 666 -13.80 -18.08 24.77
CA PRO A 666 -15.21 -18.02 24.36
C PRO A 666 -16.02 -16.94 25.07
N LEU A 667 -15.63 -16.50 26.26
CA LEU A 667 -16.30 -15.43 27.00
C LEU A 667 -15.98 -14.03 26.47
N GLN A 668 -14.97 -13.86 25.61
CA GLN A 668 -14.75 -12.61 24.87
C GLN A 668 -15.75 -12.42 23.72
N ALA A 669 -16.40 -13.49 23.25
CA ALA A 669 -17.31 -13.48 22.10
C ALA A 669 -16.72 -12.83 20.82
N LEU A 670 -15.41 -12.97 20.62
CA LEU A 670 -14.72 -12.55 19.40
C LEU A 670 -14.91 -13.58 18.28
N ALA A 671 -14.78 -13.14 17.03
CA ALA A 671 -14.90 -14.03 15.87
C ALA A 671 -13.83 -15.14 15.84
N VAL A 672 -12.71 -14.92 16.53
CA VAL A 672 -11.59 -15.87 16.67
C VAL A 672 -11.65 -16.69 17.96
N ALA A 673 -12.73 -16.58 18.73
CA ALA A 673 -12.91 -17.37 19.93
C ALA A 673 -12.99 -18.87 19.62
N VAL A 674 -12.29 -19.67 20.41
CA VAL A 674 -12.19 -21.12 20.26
C VAL A 674 -12.94 -21.78 21.40
N GLY A 675 -13.87 -22.66 21.05
CA GLY A 675 -14.63 -23.46 22.02
C GLY A 675 -13.78 -24.55 22.68
N LEU A 676 -14.44 -25.60 23.15
CA LEU A 676 -13.77 -26.80 23.68
C LEU A 676 -13.44 -27.82 22.57
N THR A 677 -13.81 -27.54 21.32
CA THR A 677 -13.49 -28.35 20.14
C THR A 677 -12.44 -27.66 19.28
N VAL A 678 -11.80 -28.43 18.40
CA VAL A 678 -10.77 -27.93 17.47
C VAL A 678 -11.34 -27.24 16.23
N ASP A 679 -12.66 -27.27 16.03
CA ASP A 679 -13.31 -26.85 14.78
C ASP A 679 -13.06 -25.37 14.43
N ASN A 680 -12.89 -24.53 15.46
CA ASN A 680 -12.68 -23.10 15.34
C ASN A 680 -11.20 -22.69 15.42
N LEU A 681 -10.27 -23.64 15.56
CA LEU A 681 -8.84 -23.33 15.53
C LEU A 681 -8.41 -22.88 14.12
N PRO A 682 -7.34 -22.07 14.02
CA PRO A 682 -6.76 -21.71 12.73
C PRO A 682 -6.41 -22.93 11.89
N LYS A 683 -6.82 -22.96 10.63
CA LYS A 683 -6.61 -24.10 9.72
C LYS A 683 -5.33 -23.99 8.89
N THR A 684 -4.73 -22.81 8.84
CA THR A 684 -3.49 -22.56 8.10
C THR A 684 -2.45 -21.95 9.05
N PRO A 685 -1.15 -22.17 8.80
CA PRO A 685 -0.11 -21.58 9.64
C PRO A 685 -0.13 -20.05 9.60
N ARG A 686 -0.52 -19.41 8.49
CA ARG A 686 -0.68 -17.95 8.44
C ARG A 686 -1.75 -17.44 9.40
N ALA A 687 -2.93 -18.05 9.43
CA ALA A 687 -3.98 -17.68 10.36
C ALA A 687 -3.57 -17.95 11.82
N LEU A 688 -2.77 -19.00 12.07
CA LEU A 688 -2.21 -19.30 13.38
C LEU A 688 -1.19 -18.25 13.82
N THR A 689 -0.31 -17.81 12.91
CA THR A 689 0.62 -16.71 13.18
C THR A 689 -0.14 -15.41 13.45
N ASP A 690 -1.16 -15.08 12.65
CA ASP A 690 -1.97 -13.86 12.86
C ASP A 690 -2.71 -13.89 14.22
N LEU A 691 -3.01 -15.08 14.75
CA LEU A 691 -3.57 -15.26 16.07
C LEU A 691 -2.54 -15.09 17.18
N VAL A 692 -1.47 -15.89 17.16
CA VAL A 692 -0.47 -15.93 18.23
C VAL A 692 0.35 -14.65 18.27
N ALA A 693 0.72 -14.12 17.10
CA ALA A 693 1.54 -12.91 16.98
C ALA A 693 0.81 -11.63 17.42
N ASN A 694 -0.47 -11.69 17.79
CA ASN A 694 -1.24 -10.52 18.20
C ASN A 694 -1.89 -10.67 19.58
N ASP A 695 -1.53 -11.71 20.33
CA ASP A 695 -2.03 -11.99 21.68
C ASP A 695 -0.92 -12.55 22.57
N ASN A 696 -0.47 -11.80 23.57
CA ASN A 696 0.58 -12.21 24.50
C ASN A 696 0.09 -13.31 25.45
N ASN A 697 -1.22 -13.54 25.55
CA ASN A 697 -1.81 -14.66 26.27
C ASN A 697 -1.65 -16.00 25.54
N LEU A 698 -1.18 -15.98 24.28
CA LEU A 698 -1.00 -17.17 23.45
C LEU A 698 0.49 -17.47 23.27
N GLY A 699 0.82 -18.75 23.34
CA GLY A 699 2.15 -19.27 23.06
C GLY A 699 2.07 -20.39 22.03
N LEU A 700 2.98 -20.39 21.07
CA LEU A 700 3.09 -21.45 20.07
C LEU A 700 4.48 -22.07 20.12
N ARG A 701 4.55 -23.39 20.12
CA ARG A 701 5.78 -24.15 19.85
C ARG A 701 5.59 -25.00 18.61
N ALA A 702 6.56 -24.94 17.70
CA ALA A 702 6.64 -25.81 16.54
C ALA A 702 7.93 -26.65 16.60
N ASP A 703 7.79 -27.97 16.52
CA ASP A 703 8.91 -28.91 16.60
C ASP A 703 8.93 -29.81 15.38
N ARG A 704 10.11 -30.07 14.80
CA ARG A 704 10.21 -31.03 13.70
C ARG A 704 9.84 -32.44 14.19
N LEU A 705 8.96 -33.09 13.44
CA LEU A 705 8.36 -34.39 13.79
C LEU A 705 8.89 -35.54 12.93
N LEU A 706 9.08 -35.30 11.61
CA LEU A 706 9.57 -36.25 10.59
C LEU A 706 10.75 -35.71 9.78
#